data_AF-A0A1Y5FG71-F1
#
_entry.id   AF-A0A1Y5FG71-F1
#
_cell.length_a   1.000
_cell.length_b   1.000
_cell.length_c   1.000
_cell.angle_alpha   90.00
_cell.angle_beta   90.00
_cell.angle_gamma   90.00
#
_symmetry.space_group_name_H-M   'P 1'
#
loop_
_entity.id
_entity.type
_entity.pdbx_description
1 polymer ?
#
loop_
_entity_poly.entity_id
_entity_poly.type
_entity_poly.pdbx_seq_one_letter_code
_entity_poly.pdbx_strand_id
1 'polypeptide(L)'
;MKKSFIFLSLLLFGCGDKSTYLSTLESPSGKDDTSSQQRSDMGNEDGDSYSDSVLKSPKFYQFNALAFFNKKESFSAKDKRYLKVEESKDKEVVSWNGNELTSGVRDITISAKELVLKKGNHQGVFEQLHKVSDLRSLTILAEKVELDSVLELPSVNVKIYANVMIVGKDGSIVTTPLDRETNARQFKNGVNGLNAGEINLHVNDLLISNQRNVKAFVLSGGNGQGAGTGQKGRNGSRMNDFGGGVVYKVDVKKKCIHVREVRDRFNKEIECGPRWSYTGVQAWPTNGESAISGGKPGEPGNGGVFSSIQEVSSEHIDLDAGKAGRWAGFFLGGNPGIPMNSYHVVNDYRGRNNRKSQTSNKGGDVSSPRALKKEGKAGIVKIIESKNSWMNDGLAEFNLMYANDLYLNNRIEEARVVYDNIENYFTKVSNTEFEKSLKQTAVISSTHVQRNKIEGQLDFFGHKITWVPKLSFEANYTAFENDIESSMKILYLTYWILNSQNSLEEKNKALAELQDSLFFKMEKSKEDFNKLLDKIPLLKEKIDEYRVHEEFFQQKLVKLEAEIERMARNNVLDRHKTPMYKKALKVVAVIASVFPAGQPALAVVASTMMVALEAADSDNPVRSILSNAPKLYSSYESFDLEASRNDWNENWSKVKVSHFNSLKTDEERKEYLRGIVNFTKPIVNEMKKHSDIWRKQQVPSGEVEAEIAKIKALDPIFKQITKDLEELMFKKKVLNDEIQAIDTQLGAYLALIQNGFVTLGEISDQRVRISKGMDVKLNPIMQKIEEEAKGRLLKYHYRMARAFEYRLLIPYKENLNMDAITSKMIEVVEADQEGQLSEGQFNVLKGLYLKTLAQIVDRALEKFETNGVPRQREKVIYLSIEELNSLNKGNDIFLDLVNEAIFSEDYEDVRINNIIVEKMSISEAIPSLRLAEASLDITYSGKSYLRKNGEIYLFETQENSESKNHKWGANLDLIGDELSQINQSPIAESLMRMLIGENNDENLMLFSRPGGLTQLKLSLKKQSIPKIDFNVDKIAIKIIFDYHD
;
A
#
# COMPACT_ATOMS: atom_id res chain seq x y z
N MET A 1 -24.92 -4.78 42.57
CA MET A 1 -24.40 -5.63 43.67
C MET A 1 -24.62 -7.09 43.24
N LYS A 2 -23.53 -7.90 43.14
CA LYS A 2 -23.40 -9.39 43.10
C LYS A 2 -24.62 -10.22 42.62
N LYS A 3 -24.57 -11.26 41.77
CA LYS A 3 -23.53 -12.17 41.27
C LYS A 3 -24.22 -13.14 40.28
N SER A 4 -23.43 -13.63 39.31
CA SER A 4 -23.30 -15.00 38.77
C SER A 4 -24.51 -15.97 38.71
N PHE A 5 -24.92 -16.54 37.56
CA PHE A 5 -24.27 -17.55 36.65
C PHE A 5 -24.83 -18.98 36.88
N ILE A 6 -25.10 -19.66 35.75
CA ILE A 6 -25.16 -21.13 35.49
C ILE A 6 -26.53 -21.86 35.54
N PHE A 7 -26.95 -22.28 34.32
CA PHE A 7 -27.52 -23.57 33.85
C PHE A 7 -28.33 -24.47 34.82
N LEU A 8 -29.47 -25.01 34.36
CA LEU A 8 -29.59 -26.26 33.56
C LEU A 8 -31.08 -26.67 33.35
N SER A 9 -31.37 -27.33 32.21
CA SER A 9 -32.32 -28.47 32.04
C SER A 9 -33.82 -28.13 31.77
N LEU A 10 -34.63 -28.77 30.90
CA LEU A 10 -34.60 -29.95 29.99
C LEU A 10 -35.71 -29.82 28.90
N LEU A 11 -35.40 -30.14 27.63
CA LEU A 11 -35.93 -31.23 26.75
C LEU A 11 -37.31 -31.01 26.08
N LEU A 12 -37.64 -31.50 24.87
CA LEU A 12 -37.33 -32.76 24.14
C LEU A 12 -37.31 -32.50 22.60
N PHE A 13 -36.26 -32.91 21.86
CA PHE A 13 -36.11 -34.09 20.95
C PHE A 13 -36.87 -34.05 19.61
N GLY A 14 -36.35 -34.53 18.47
CA GLY A 14 -35.13 -35.31 18.15
C GLY A 14 -34.84 -35.27 16.63
N CYS A 15 -33.57 -35.23 16.20
CA CYS A 15 -32.67 -36.37 15.86
C CYS A 15 -32.83 -36.83 14.39
N GLY A 16 -31.77 -37.01 13.58
CA GLY A 16 -30.33 -36.88 13.83
C GLY A 16 -29.50 -37.19 12.56
N ASP A 17 -28.52 -36.32 12.30
CA ASP A 17 -27.10 -36.57 11.99
C ASP A 17 -26.59 -38.03 12.02
N LYS A 18 -25.70 -38.44 11.09
CA LYS A 18 -24.24 -38.18 11.14
C LYS A 18 -23.42 -39.00 10.12
N SER A 19 -22.19 -38.55 9.98
CA SER A 19 -21.12 -38.85 9.02
C SER A 19 -20.32 -40.16 9.24
N THR A 20 -19.48 -40.45 8.22
CA THR A 20 -18.11 -41.06 8.26
C THR A 20 -17.93 -42.53 8.67
N TYR A 21 -17.34 -43.37 7.79
CA TYR A 21 -15.96 -43.90 7.89
C TYR A 21 -15.64 -44.98 6.82
N LEU A 22 -14.34 -45.12 6.51
CA LEU A 22 -13.68 -46.17 5.73
C LEU A 22 -13.96 -47.60 6.24
N SER A 23 -13.99 -48.60 5.34
CA SER A 23 -12.96 -49.67 5.26
C SER A 23 -13.39 -50.85 4.36
N THR A 24 -12.43 -51.27 3.53
CA THR A 24 -12.16 -52.59 2.94
C THR A 24 -12.72 -53.84 3.65
N LEU A 25 -13.21 -54.84 2.89
CA LEU A 25 -12.70 -56.22 2.77
C LEU A 25 -13.77 -57.23 2.30
N GLU A 26 -13.30 -58.13 1.44
CA GLU A 26 -13.66 -59.57 1.30
C GLU A 26 -14.88 -60.03 0.49
N SER A 27 -14.52 -60.70 -0.61
CA SER A 27 -15.21 -61.78 -1.32
C SER A 27 -15.72 -62.89 -0.40
N PRO A 28 -16.70 -63.69 -0.84
CA PRO A 28 -16.31 -65.02 -1.31
C PRO A 28 -17.07 -65.56 -2.55
N SER A 29 -16.32 -66.37 -3.32
CA SER A 29 -16.70 -67.46 -4.23
C SER A 29 -17.96 -68.25 -3.84
N GLY A 30 -18.76 -68.86 -4.72
CA GLY A 30 -18.67 -69.15 -6.15
C GLY A 30 -19.63 -70.30 -6.54
N LYS A 31 -19.73 -70.56 -7.87
CA LYS A 31 -20.33 -71.72 -8.59
C LYS A 31 -21.86 -71.75 -8.72
N ASP A 32 -22.49 -72.17 -9.82
CA ASP A 32 -22.09 -72.61 -11.17
C ASP A 32 -23.36 -72.55 -12.07
N ASP A 33 -23.13 -72.41 -13.38
CA ASP A 33 -23.87 -72.96 -14.52
C ASP A 33 -25.20 -72.41 -15.10
N THR A 34 -25.05 -72.08 -16.40
CA THR A 34 -25.95 -72.33 -17.56
C THR A 34 -27.10 -71.37 -17.90
N SER A 35 -26.78 -70.53 -18.90
CA SER A 35 -27.52 -70.28 -20.14
C SER A 35 -29.06 -70.23 -20.12
N SER A 36 -29.60 -69.03 -20.34
CA SER A 36 -30.57 -68.81 -21.43
C SER A 36 -30.83 -67.32 -21.65
N GLN A 37 -30.43 -66.85 -22.83
CA GLN A 37 -31.03 -65.80 -23.66
C GLN A 37 -32.17 -64.97 -23.04
N GLN A 38 -31.92 -63.67 -22.88
CA GLN A 38 -32.90 -62.65 -23.26
C GLN A 38 -32.18 -61.36 -23.66
N ARG A 39 -32.30 -61.05 -24.95
CA ARG A 39 -31.92 -59.79 -25.59
C ARG A 39 -32.60 -58.62 -24.87
N SER A 40 -31.83 -57.63 -24.45
CA SER A 40 -32.30 -56.25 -24.30
C SER A 40 -31.64 -55.43 -25.40
N ASP A 41 -32.45 -55.00 -26.34
CA ASP A 41 -32.10 -54.31 -27.58
C ASP A 41 -31.15 -53.13 -27.34
N MET A 42 -30.03 -53.18 -28.08
CA MET A 42 -29.33 -51.99 -28.53
C MET A 42 -30.30 -51.22 -29.42
N GLY A 43 -30.82 -50.10 -28.91
CA GLY A 43 -31.44 -49.09 -29.74
C GLY A 43 -30.37 -48.50 -30.64
N ASN A 44 -30.41 -48.88 -31.92
CA ASN A 44 -29.75 -48.18 -33.00
C ASN A 44 -30.09 -46.69 -32.92
N GLU A 45 -29.09 -45.86 -32.63
CA GLU A 45 -29.08 -44.47 -33.10
C GLU A 45 -28.88 -44.52 -34.61
N ASP A 46 -30.01 -44.61 -35.33
CA ASP A 46 -30.05 -44.39 -36.76
C ASP A 46 -29.59 -42.96 -37.06
N GLY A 47 -28.37 -42.86 -37.58
CA GLY A 47 -27.95 -41.97 -38.66
C GLY A 47 -28.61 -40.60 -38.74
N ASP A 48 -28.27 -39.70 -37.83
CA ASP A 48 -28.37 -38.26 -38.10
C ASP A 48 -27.15 -37.82 -38.93
N SER A 49 -27.45 -37.64 -40.22
CA SER A 49 -26.68 -36.93 -41.25
C SER A 49 -25.59 -35.98 -40.72
N TYR A 50 -24.33 -36.37 -40.95
CA TYR A 50 -23.14 -35.51 -40.99
C TYR A 50 -23.30 -34.40 -42.05
N SER A 51 -24.10 -33.36 -41.79
CA SER A 51 -24.28 -32.26 -42.76
C SER A 51 -23.97 -30.86 -42.22
N ASP A 52 -23.22 -30.72 -41.12
CA ASP A 52 -22.77 -29.41 -40.64
C ASP A 52 -21.40 -29.50 -39.92
N SER A 53 -20.48 -30.31 -40.46
CA SER A 53 -19.20 -30.71 -39.83
C SER A 53 -18.09 -29.63 -39.82
N VAL A 54 -18.17 -28.61 -40.69
CA VAL A 54 -17.08 -27.62 -40.83
C VAL A 54 -17.24 -26.49 -39.84
N LEU A 55 -16.31 -26.41 -38.88
CA LEU A 55 -16.24 -25.31 -37.91
C LEU A 55 -15.69 -24.04 -38.55
N LYS A 56 -16.60 -23.13 -38.91
CA LYS A 56 -16.27 -21.78 -39.42
C LYS A 56 -16.07 -20.74 -38.31
N SER A 57 -16.37 -21.12 -37.08
CA SER A 57 -16.17 -20.32 -35.88
C SER A 57 -15.62 -21.20 -34.75
N PRO A 58 -14.86 -20.63 -33.81
CA PRO A 58 -14.33 -21.38 -32.68
C PRO A 58 -15.48 -21.90 -31.77
N LYS A 59 -15.36 -23.13 -31.26
CA LYS A 59 -16.26 -23.67 -30.22
C LYS A 59 -15.80 -23.29 -28.81
N PHE A 60 -16.75 -23.18 -27.89
CA PHE A 60 -16.50 -22.99 -26.46
C PHE A 60 -16.52 -24.33 -25.73
N TYR A 61 -15.57 -24.53 -24.81
CA TYR A 61 -15.45 -25.72 -23.98
C TYR A 61 -15.73 -25.41 -22.53
N GLN A 62 -16.56 -26.25 -21.89
CA GLN A 62 -16.79 -26.25 -20.46
C GLN A 62 -15.99 -27.38 -19.81
N PHE A 63 -14.82 -27.03 -19.29
CA PHE A 63 -14.20 -27.80 -18.24
C PHE A 63 -14.42 -27.05 -16.92
N ASN A 64 -14.59 -27.76 -15.81
CA ASN A 64 -14.38 -27.18 -14.48
C ASN A 64 -12.89 -26.91 -14.32
N ALA A 65 -12.41 -25.89 -15.04
CA ALA A 65 -10.99 -25.63 -15.20
C ALA A 65 -10.47 -24.86 -13.99
N LEU A 66 -9.43 -25.38 -13.37
CA LEU A 66 -8.75 -24.69 -12.28
C LEU A 66 -7.77 -23.67 -12.86
N ALA A 67 -7.68 -22.51 -12.21
CA ALA A 67 -6.56 -21.59 -12.40
C ALA A 67 -5.70 -21.59 -11.13
N PHE A 68 -4.40 -21.40 -11.28
CA PHE A 68 -3.52 -21.14 -10.13
C PHE A 68 -3.78 -19.72 -9.62
N PHE A 69 -4.69 -19.63 -8.66
CA PHE A 69 -5.02 -18.39 -7.98
C PHE A 69 -5.16 -18.62 -6.48
N ASN A 70 -4.05 -18.37 -5.80
CA ASN A 70 -3.98 -18.53 -4.35
C ASN A 70 -3.88 -17.16 -3.69
N LYS A 71 -4.69 -16.94 -2.66
CA LYS A 71 -4.47 -15.85 -1.71
C LYS A 71 -3.13 -16.09 -1.03
N LYS A 72 -2.24 -15.11 -1.14
CA LYS A 72 -0.95 -15.15 -0.44
C LYS A 72 -1.08 -14.48 0.92
N GLU A 73 -0.14 -14.77 1.81
CA GLU A 73 -0.03 -14.04 3.07
C GLU A 73 0.15 -12.55 2.77
N SER A 74 -0.57 -11.70 3.50
CA SER A 74 -0.34 -10.26 3.47
C SER A 74 0.02 -9.77 4.85
N PHE A 75 0.70 -8.63 4.87
CA PHE A 75 1.01 -7.93 6.10
C PHE A 75 -0.24 -7.31 6.73
N SER A 76 -0.17 -7.17 8.05
CA SER A 76 -1.17 -6.43 8.82
C SER A 76 -1.11 -4.94 8.48
N ALA A 77 -2.24 -4.24 8.56
CA ALA A 77 -2.28 -2.78 8.42
C ALA A 77 -1.43 -2.03 9.48
N LYS A 78 -1.02 -2.73 10.56
CA LYS A 78 -0.13 -2.26 11.64
C LYS A 78 1.36 -2.55 11.36
N ASP A 79 1.69 -3.11 10.22
CA ASP A 79 3.08 -3.40 9.86
C ASP A 79 3.91 -2.11 9.73
N LYS A 80 5.21 -2.17 10.05
CA LYS A 80 6.15 -1.05 9.92
C LYS A 80 6.27 -0.55 8.48
N ARG A 81 6.02 -1.41 7.49
CA ARG A 81 6.01 -1.02 6.07
C ARG A 81 5.02 0.11 5.76
N TYR A 82 3.93 0.18 6.51
CA TYR A 82 2.91 1.22 6.36
C TYR A 82 3.09 2.32 7.40
N LEU A 83 4.33 2.62 7.78
CA LEU A 83 4.70 3.62 8.76
C LEU A 83 5.98 4.35 8.33
N LYS A 84 5.95 5.68 8.43
CA LYS A 84 7.07 6.55 8.14
C LYS A 84 7.22 7.59 9.23
N VAL A 85 8.45 7.79 9.70
CA VAL A 85 8.81 8.82 10.67
C VAL A 85 9.78 9.78 9.99
N GLU A 86 9.39 11.06 9.93
CA GLU A 86 10.22 12.14 9.41
C GLU A 86 10.61 13.07 10.55
N GLU A 87 11.90 13.39 10.63
CA GLU A 87 12.46 14.29 11.63
C GLU A 87 13.04 15.53 10.94
N SER A 88 12.86 16.71 11.55
CA SER A 88 13.64 17.91 11.25
C SER A 88 14.22 18.51 12.52
N LYS A 89 15.44 19.05 12.43
CA LYS A 89 16.11 19.72 13.55
C LYS A 89 16.28 21.20 13.27
N ASP A 90 16.01 22.00 14.28
CA ASP A 90 16.27 23.43 14.30
C ASP A 90 17.45 23.69 15.26
N LYS A 91 18.63 23.89 14.65
CA LYS A 91 19.91 24.07 15.35
C LYS A 91 20.05 25.45 15.99
N GLU A 92 19.21 26.42 15.61
CA GLU A 92 19.24 27.75 16.22
C GLU A 92 18.66 27.73 17.63
N VAL A 93 17.79 26.77 17.94
CA VAL A 93 17.23 26.57 19.28
C VAL A 93 18.18 25.72 20.13
N VAL A 94 19.05 26.41 20.88
CA VAL A 94 20.07 25.80 21.75
C VAL A 94 19.57 25.44 23.15
N SER A 95 18.32 25.75 23.49
CA SER A 95 17.72 25.36 24.78
C SER A 95 16.22 25.07 24.66
N TRP A 96 15.78 23.95 25.23
CA TRP A 96 14.37 23.55 25.28
C TRP A 96 14.09 22.73 26.55
N ASN A 97 12.89 22.83 27.13
CA ASN A 97 12.51 22.13 28.37
C ASN A 97 13.50 22.31 29.54
N GLY A 98 14.20 23.45 29.59
CA GLY A 98 15.20 23.74 30.61
C GLY A 98 16.52 22.98 30.47
N ASN A 99 16.76 22.32 29.32
CA ASN A 99 18.00 21.66 28.94
C ASN A 99 18.71 22.45 27.83
N GLU A 100 20.05 22.44 27.85
CA GLU A 100 20.86 22.91 26.72
C GLU A 100 20.96 21.80 25.67
N LEU A 101 20.69 22.14 24.41
CA LEU A 101 20.65 21.21 23.29
C LEU A 101 21.79 21.52 22.32
N THR A 102 22.81 20.65 22.28
CA THR A 102 23.94 20.78 21.35
C THR A 102 23.55 20.48 19.90
N SER A 103 22.46 19.74 19.70
CA SER A 103 21.99 19.28 18.38
C SER A 103 20.73 20.00 17.88
N GLY A 104 20.26 21.03 18.59
CA GLY A 104 19.01 21.72 18.30
C GLY A 104 17.75 20.97 18.78
N VAL A 105 16.58 21.56 18.51
CA VAL A 105 15.27 21.00 18.85
C VAL A 105 14.67 20.24 17.67
N ARG A 106 13.90 19.18 17.94
CA ARG A 106 13.29 18.31 16.93
C ARG A 106 11.82 18.64 16.68
N ASP A 107 11.41 18.48 15.43
CA ASP A 107 10.02 18.34 15.02
C ASP A 107 9.84 16.99 14.32
N ILE A 108 8.83 16.22 14.73
CA ILE A 108 8.58 14.87 14.19
C ILE A 108 7.22 14.85 13.48
N THR A 109 7.20 14.29 12.28
CA THR A 109 5.98 13.94 11.55
C THR A 109 5.92 12.43 11.36
N ILE A 110 4.80 11.82 11.72
CA ILE A 110 4.56 10.37 11.60
C ILE A 110 3.40 10.18 10.65
N SER A 111 3.62 9.41 9.58
CA SER A 111 2.58 9.03 8.63
C SER A 111 2.39 7.53 8.65
N ALA A 112 1.16 7.03 8.75
CA ALA A 112 0.91 5.59 8.83
C ALA A 112 -0.46 5.14 8.30
N LYS A 113 -0.61 3.85 7.96
CA LYS A 113 -1.92 3.22 7.82
C LYS A 113 -2.58 3.07 9.19
N GLU A 114 -2.05 2.21 10.05
CA GLU A 114 -2.47 2.14 11.47
C GLU A 114 -1.27 2.38 12.39
N LEU A 115 -1.36 3.39 13.26
CA LEU A 115 -0.36 3.71 14.26
C LEU A 115 -0.75 3.16 15.63
N VAL A 116 0.17 2.42 16.27
CA VAL A 116 -0.02 1.89 17.62
C VAL A 116 0.96 2.54 18.60
N LEU A 117 0.42 3.38 19.50
CA LEU A 117 1.16 4.03 20.58
C LEU A 117 1.01 3.21 21.87
N LYS A 118 1.79 2.14 21.93
CA LYS A 118 1.85 1.22 23.06
C LYS A 118 3.30 0.85 23.38
N LYS A 119 3.64 0.83 24.66
CA LYS A 119 4.97 0.40 25.11
C LYS A 119 5.27 -1.03 24.66
N GLY A 120 6.44 -1.24 24.05
CA GLY A 120 6.94 -2.52 23.56
C GLY A 120 6.29 -2.99 22.25
N ASN A 121 5.54 -2.12 21.55
CA ASN A 121 4.97 -2.48 20.26
C ASN A 121 6.07 -2.62 19.19
N HIS A 122 5.89 -3.55 18.24
CA HIS A 122 6.88 -3.81 17.19
C HIS A 122 7.16 -2.59 16.31
N GLN A 123 6.24 -1.64 16.17
CA GLN A 123 6.44 -0.37 15.45
C GLN A 123 7.53 0.51 16.07
N GLY A 124 7.76 0.41 17.39
CA GLY A 124 8.85 1.11 18.09
C GLY A 124 8.71 2.64 18.15
N VAL A 125 7.55 3.20 17.80
CA VAL A 125 7.31 4.64 17.80
C VAL A 125 7.15 5.19 19.22
N PHE A 126 6.51 4.44 20.12
CA PHE A 126 6.29 4.89 21.49
C PHE A 126 7.61 5.21 22.19
N GLU A 127 8.61 4.34 22.05
CA GLU A 127 9.93 4.48 22.66
C GLU A 127 10.71 5.67 22.12
N GLN A 128 10.48 6.06 20.86
CA GLN A 128 11.12 7.22 20.23
C GLN A 128 10.56 8.56 20.71
N LEU A 129 9.34 8.56 21.27
CA LEU A 129 8.60 9.76 21.65
C LEU A 129 8.47 9.93 23.16
N HIS A 130 8.37 8.86 23.93
CA HIS A 130 8.08 8.94 25.36
C HIS A 130 9.24 9.55 26.15
N LYS A 131 8.97 10.59 26.95
CA LYS A 131 9.92 11.30 27.84
C LYS A 131 11.12 11.94 27.11
N VAL A 132 10.99 12.26 25.83
CA VAL A 132 12.02 13.00 25.12
C VAL A 132 11.97 14.48 25.47
N SER A 133 13.11 15.07 25.81
CA SER A 133 13.18 16.48 26.24
C SER A 133 13.51 17.46 25.12
N ASP A 134 13.83 16.97 23.93
CA ASP A 134 14.30 17.75 22.78
C ASP A 134 13.27 17.88 21.65
N LEU A 135 12.04 17.41 21.87
CA LEU A 135 10.94 17.49 20.90
C LEU A 135 10.12 18.76 21.13
N ARG A 136 9.89 19.54 20.06
CA ARG A 136 9.06 20.75 20.04
C ARG A 136 7.66 20.46 19.51
N SER A 137 7.56 19.71 18.42
CA SER A 137 6.28 19.37 17.81
C SER A 137 6.20 17.93 17.33
N LEU A 138 5.00 17.38 17.43
CA LEU A 138 4.64 16.05 16.95
C LEU A 138 3.40 16.14 16.07
N THR A 139 3.52 15.76 14.81
CA THR A 139 2.39 15.66 13.88
C THR A 139 2.17 14.19 13.52
N ILE A 140 0.94 13.70 13.66
CA ILE A 140 0.54 12.33 13.31
C ILE A 140 -0.49 12.40 12.19
N LEU A 141 -0.25 11.66 11.12
CA LEU A 141 -1.05 11.55 9.90
C LEU A 141 -1.40 10.07 9.67
N ALA A 142 -2.57 9.60 10.10
CA ALA A 142 -2.89 8.17 10.01
C ALA A 142 -4.34 7.87 9.62
N GLU A 143 -4.65 6.67 9.10
CA GLU A 143 -6.04 6.21 9.06
C GLU A 143 -6.56 6.00 10.47
N LYS A 144 -5.78 5.26 11.26
CA LYS A 144 -6.17 4.85 12.60
C LYS A 144 -5.02 5.05 13.59
N VAL A 145 -5.35 5.59 14.76
CA VAL A 145 -4.41 5.73 15.88
C VAL A 145 -4.95 4.95 17.08
N GLU A 146 -4.19 4.00 17.59
CA GLU A 146 -4.48 3.27 18.82
C GLU A 146 -3.54 3.76 19.94
N LEU A 147 -4.10 4.34 21.00
CA LEU A 147 -3.36 4.84 22.15
C LEU A 147 -3.69 4.00 23.38
N ASP A 148 -2.73 3.17 23.79
CA ASP A 148 -2.90 2.19 24.87
C ASP A 148 -1.94 2.40 26.05
N SER A 149 -1.04 3.37 25.97
CA SER A 149 -0.07 3.68 27.03
C SER A 149 0.04 5.19 27.26
N VAL A 150 0.56 5.58 28.42
CA VAL A 150 0.82 6.99 28.75
C VAL A 150 2.03 7.48 27.96
N LEU A 151 1.80 8.39 27.03
CA LEU A 151 2.80 9.04 26.20
C LEU A 151 3.10 10.44 26.78
N GLU A 152 4.25 10.56 27.44
CA GLU A 152 4.72 11.83 28.04
C GLU A 152 5.56 12.61 27.03
N LEU A 153 5.13 13.83 26.72
CA LEU A 153 5.65 14.71 25.69
C LEU A 153 5.83 16.14 26.26
N PRO A 154 6.84 16.38 27.12
CA PRO A 154 6.94 17.62 27.89
C PRO A 154 7.00 18.87 27.00
N SER A 155 6.04 19.78 27.17
CA SER A 155 5.87 21.03 26.42
C SER A 155 5.73 20.86 24.89
N VAL A 156 5.38 19.67 24.40
CA VAL A 156 5.27 19.40 22.96
C VAL A 156 3.93 19.85 22.41
N ASN A 157 3.94 20.45 21.23
CA ASN A 157 2.73 20.71 20.45
C ASN A 157 2.37 19.49 19.60
N VAL A 158 1.26 18.84 19.93
CA VAL A 158 0.77 17.62 19.29
C VAL A 158 -0.36 17.94 18.32
N LYS A 159 -0.27 17.45 17.09
CA LYS A 159 -1.33 17.49 16.08
C LYS A 159 -1.61 16.08 15.60
N ILE A 160 -2.87 15.65 15.63
CA ILE A 160 -3.27 14.33 15.16
C ILE A 160 -4.35 14.48 14.11
N TYR A 161 -4.09 13.94 12.93
CA TYR A 161 -4.99 13.86 11.79
C TYR A 161 -5.33 12.38 11.56
N ALA A 162 -6.55 11.98 11.88
CA ALA A 162 -6.95 10.58 11.72
C ALA A 162 -8.43 10.37 11.40
N ASN A 163 -8.74 9.30 10.67
CA ASN A 163 -10.13 8.89 10.52
C ASN A 163 -10.65 8.34 11.86
N VAL A 164 -9.90 7.45 12.49
CA VAL A 164 -10.29 6.84 13.77
C VAL A 164 -9.18 6.98 14.80
N MET A 165 -9.51 7.46 16.00
CA MET A 165 -8.62 7.38 17.15
C MET A 165 -9.28 6.57 18.27
N ILE A 166 -8.60 5.52 18.73
CA ILE A 166 -9.04 4.69 19.84
C ILE A 166 -8.12 4.96 21.03
N VAL A 167 -8.71 5.38 22.15
CA VAL A 167 -7.99 5.58 23.41
C VAL A 167 -8.40 4.50 24.41
N GLY A 168 -7.47 3.59 24.66
CA GLY A 168 -7.62 2.51 25.62
C GLY A 168 -7.67 2.99 27.08
N LYS A 169 -7.92 2.04 28.00
CA LYS A 169 -8.08 2.30 29.44
C LYS A 169 -6.88 3.01 30.10
N ASP A 170 -5.68 2.77 29.59
CA ASP A 170 -4.39 3.28 30.10
C ASP A 170 -3.75 4.29 29.13
N GLY A 171 -4.42 4.60 28.01
CA GLY A 171 -3.90 5.49 26.97
C GLY A 171 -4.02 6.95 27.36
N SER A 172 -2.91 7.71 27.36
CA SER A 172 -2.92 9.15 27.68
C SER A 172 -1.86 9.89 26.88
N ILE A 173 -2.16 11.12 26.45
CA ILE A 173 -1.15 12.06 25.95
C ILE A 173 -0.93 13.12 27.02
N VAL A 174 0.31 13.27 27.48
CA VAL A 174 0.67 14.21 28.56
C VAL A 174 1.66 15.23 28.02
N THR A 175 1.25 16.49 27.87
CA THR A 175 2.13 17.59 27.44
C THR A 175 2.65 18.45 28.59
N THR A 176 2.37 18.04 29.83
CA THR A 176 2.87 18.70 31.05
C THR A 176 4.39 18.78 31.05
N PRO A 177 4.98 19.97 31.25
CA PRO A 177 6.43 20.15 31.25
C PRO A 177 7.10 19.41 32.41
N LEU A 178 8.42 19.18 32.28
CA LEU A 178 9.21 18.58 33.35
C LEU A 178 9.33 19.54 34.54
N ASP A 179 9.00 19.06 35.74
CA ASP A 179 9.18 19.80 36.98
C ASP A 179 10.65 19.80 37.44
N ARG A 180 11.06 20.88 38.09
CA ARG A 180 12.36 20.95 38.79
C ARG A 180 12.17 20.71 40.28
N GLU A 181 12.35 19.46 40.70
CA GLU A 181 12.11 19.02 42.08
C GLU A 181 13.07 19.65 43.11
N THR A 182 14.25 20.09 42.69
CA THR A 182 15.25 20.70 43.58
C THR A 182 15.07 22.21 43.69
N ASN A 183 15.22 22.75 44.91
CA ASN A 183 15.30 24.19 45.11
C ASN A 183 16.50 24.79 44.36
N ALA A 184 16.42 26.06 43.99
CA ALA A 184 17.56 26.79 43.47
C ALA A 184 18.73 26.81 44.47
N ARG A 185 19.94 27.04 43.97
CA ARG A 185 21.13 27.22 44.81
C ARG A 185 20.90 28.33 45.83
N GLN A 186 21.53 28.25 47.00
CA GLN A 186 21.37 29.22 48.08
C GLN A 186 21.41 30.67 47.57
N PHE A 187 20.49 31.50 48.04
CA PHE A 187 20.30 32.90 47.63
C PHE A 187 19.87 33.14 46.16
N LYS A 188 19.79 32.10 45.32
CA LYS A 188 19.35 32.24 43.91
C LYS A 188 17.84 32.07 43.78
N ASN A 189 17.27 32.76 42.81
CA ASN A 189 15.86 32.64 42.45
C ASN A 189 15.60 31.27 41.82
N GLY A 190 14.40 30.75 42.04
CA GLY A 190 13.86 29.61 41.31
C GLY A 190 13.59 29.98 39.85
N VAL A 191 13.78 29.03 38.95
CA VAL A 191 13.36 29.12 37.55
C VAL A 191 11.85 28.99 37.46
N ASN A 192 11.22 29.77 36.58
CA ASN A 192 9.77 29.71 36.34
C ASN A 192 9.38 28.34 35.75
N GLY A 193 8.18 27.89 36.08
CA GLY A 193 7.52 26.75 35.44
C GLY A 193 7.21 27.08 33.99
N LEU A 194 7.32 26.06 33.14
CA LEU A 194 7.03 26.18 31.71
C LEU A 194 5.53 26.02 31.46
N ASN A 195 5.03 26.59 30.37
CA ASN A 195 3.66 26.34 29.92
C ASN A 195 3.56 24.93 29.33
N ALA A 196 2.41 24.28 29.49
CA ALA A 196 2.15 23.04 28.77
C ALA A 196 2.06 23.28 27.26
N GLY A 197 2.32 22.22 26.49
CA GLY A 197 2.12 22.22 25.05
C GLY A 197 0.65 22.18 24.66
N GLU A 198 0.37 22.17 23.36
CA GLU A 198 -0.97 22.09 22.80
C GLU A 198 -1.31 20.69 22.28
N ILE A 199 -2.59 20.32 22.27
CA ILE A 199 -3.08 19.11 21.58
C ILE A 199 -4.20 19.52 20.62
N ASN A 200 -4.01 19.26 19.33
CA ASN A 200 -4.99 19.52 18.28
C ASN A 200 -5.41 18.21 17.61
N LEU A 201 -6.66 17.79 17.83
CA LEU A 201 -7.24 16.55 17.33
C LEU A 201 -8.15 16.82 16.13
N HIS A 202 -7.60 16.63 14.94
CA HIS A 202 -8.35 16.54 13.70
C HIS A 202 -8.75 15.07 13.47
N VAL A 203 -9.67 14.58 14.29
CA VAL A 203 -10.11 13.17 14.26
C VAL A 203 -11.58 13.08 13.86
N ASN A 204 -11.90 12.25 12.86
CA ASN A 204 -13.28 12.04 12.43
C ASN A 204 -14.09 11.28 13.49
N ASP A 205 -13.62 10.10 13.91
CA ASP A 205 -14.23 9.27 14.96
C ASP A 205 -13.28 9.07 16.14
N LEU A 206 -13.63 9.63 17.30
CA LEU A 206 -12.86 9.52 18.54
C LEU A 206 -13.54 8.58 19.53
N LEU A 207 -12.93 7.41 19.75
CA LEU A 207 -13.45 6.35 20.63
C LEU A 207 -12.62 6.29 21.91
N ILE A 208 -13.17 6.79 23.01
CA ILE A 208 -12.52 6.76 24.33
C ILE A 208 -13.17 5.66 25.18
N SER A 209 -12.36 4.78 25.78
CA SER A 209 -12.87 3.76 26.71
C SER A 209 -13.64 4.39 27.86
N ASN A 210 -14.80 3.82 28.23
CA ASN A 210 -15.62 4.27 29.36
C ASN A 210 -15.03 3.88 30.73
N GLN A 211 -14.10 2.93 30.77
CA GLN A 211 -13.42 2.48 31.99
C GLN A 211 -11.95 2.88 31.89
N ARG A 212 -11.60 4.01 32.51
CA ARG A 212 -10.25 4.58 32.44
C ARG A 212 -9.55 4.64 33.78
N ASN A 213 -8.24 4.42 33.76
CA ASN A 213 -7.36 4.55 34.92
C ASN A 213 -6.67 5.92 34.98
N VAL A 214 -6.60 6.61 33.84
CA VAL A 214 -5.96 7.92 33.66
C VAL A 214 -6.82 8.81 32.78
N LYS A 215 -6.66 10.14 32.85
CA LYS A 215 -7.27 11.05 31.87
C LYS A 215 -6.67 10.82 30.47
N ALA A 216 -7.43 11.11 29.42
CA ALA A 216 -7.00 10.87 28.03
C ALA A 216 -5.96 11.90 27.57
N PHE A 217 -6.15 13.14 28.00
CA PHE A 217 -5.34 14.28 27.58
C PHE A 217 -4.99 15.10 28.81
N VAL A 218 -3.70 15.30 29.07
CA VAL A 218 -3.20 16.04 30.23
C VAL A 218 -2.27 17.15 29.74
N LEU A 219 -2.66 18.41 29.92
CA LEU A 219 -1.94 19.59 29.47
C LEU A 219 -1.76 20.58 30.62
N SER A 220 -1.39 20.08 31.80
CA SER A 220 -1.24 20.90 33.00
C SER A 220 0.07 21.69 32.97
N GLY A 221 0.05 22.95 33.42
CA GLY A 221 1.24 23.81 33.44
C GLY A 221 2.32 23.31 34.41
N GLY A 222 3.60 23.57 34.11
CA GLY A 222 4.71 23.16 34.96
C GLY A 222 4.82 23.98 36.25
N ASN A 223 5.31 23.37 37.31
CA ASN A 223 5.51 24.04 38.59
C ASN A 223 6.75 24.94 38.57
N GLY A 224 6.68 26.08 39.25
CA GLY A 224 7.83 26.93 39.48
C GLY A 224 8.85 26.26 40.40
N GLN A 225 10.14 26.43 40.12
CA GLN A 225 11.19 25.90 40.99
C GLN A 225 11.18 26.61 42.35
N GLY A 226 11.39 25.85 43.43
CA GLY A 226 11.55 26.43 44.77
C GLY A 226 12.75 27.40 44.86
N ALA A 227 12.61 28.43 45.69
CA ALA A 227 13.66 29.41 45.91
C ALA A 227 14.87 28.80 46.63
N GLY A 228 16.06 29.35 46.37
CA GLY A 228 17.24 29.07 47.18
C GLY A 228 17.08 29.59 48.59
N THR A 229 17.50 28.79 49.57
CA THR A 229 17.36 29.15 50.99
C THR A 229 18.16 30.41 51.32
N GLY A 230 17.68 31.18 52.29
CA GLY A 230 18.46 32.26 52.92
C GLY A 230 19.45 31.72 53.95
N GLN A 231 19.99 32.63 54.76
CA GLN A 231 20.93 32.29 55.83
C GLN A 231 20.62 33.09 57.08
N LYS A 232 20.59 32.40 58.23
CA LYS A 232 20.51 33.02 59.54
C LYS A 232 21.80 33.78 59.83
N GLY A 233 21.68 34.99 60.39
CA GLY A 233 22.83 35.76 60.84
C GLY A 233 23.61 35.05 61.95
N ARG A 234 24.95 35.13 61.94
CA ARG A 234 25.78 34.57 63.00
C ARG A 234 25.61 35.39 64.29
N ASN A 235 25.50 34.69 65.41
CA ASN A 235 25.43 35.35 66.71
C ASN A 235 26.74 36.11 66.99
N GLY A 236 26.62 37.22 67.73
CA GLY A 236 27.78 37.97 68.21
C GLY A 236 28.65 37.14 69.17
N SER A 237 29.91 37.54 69.31
CA SER A 237 30.88 36.83 70.15
C SER A 237 30.50 36.87 71.63
N ARG A 238 30.86 35.82 72.36
CA ARG A 238 30.65 35.71 73.80
C ARG A 238 31.95 36.04 74.53
N MET A 239 31.87 36.94 75.50
CA MET A 239 32.95 37.32 76.42
C MET A 239 32.63 36.86 77.84
N ASN A 240 33.67 36.68 78.64
CA ASN A 240 33.53 36.42 80.07
C ASN A 240 33.13 37.72 80.77
N ASP A 241 32.01 37.66 81.50
CA ASP A 241 31.53 38.77 82.33
C ASP A 241 32.12 38.63 83.74
N PHE A 242 32.95 39.60 84.14
CA PHE A 242 33.57 39.65 85.47
C PHE A 242 32.67 40.36 86.51
N GLY A 243 31.40 40.61 86.16
CA GLY A 243 30.37 41.21 87.01
C GLY A 243 29.87 42.55 86.47
N GLY A 244 28.55 42.71 86.36
CA GLY A 244 27.92 43.96 85.92
C GLY A 244 28.22 44.35 84.46
N GLY A 245 28.53 43.38 83.60
CA GLY A 245 28.90 43.57 82.19
C GLY A 245 30.35 43.94 81.97
N VAL A 246 31.23 43.84 82.97
CA VAL A 246 32.65 44.19 82.82
C VAL A 246 33.39 43.07 82.09
N VAL A 247 33.90 43.33 80.89
CA VAL A 247 34.60 42.34 80.04
C VAL A 247 36.12 42.53 80.03
N TYR A 248 36.58 43.70 80.46
CA TYR A 248 38.00 44.02 80.62
C TYR A 248 38.19 44.99 81.78
N LYS A 249 39.12 44.68 82.67
CA LYS A 249 39.42 45.47 83.86
C LYS A 249 40.92 45.67 84.02
N VAL A 250 41.31 46.90 84.32
CA VAL A 250 42.67 47.28 84.68
C VAL A 250 42.65 47.87 86.08
N ASP A 251 43.29 47.21 87.03
CA ASP A 251 43.50 47.76 88.37
C ASP A 251 44.95 48.23 88.49
N VAL A 252 45.15 49.54 88.72
CA VAL A 252 46.45 50.16 88.93
C VAL A 252 46.66 50.35 90.43
N LYS A 253 47.55 49.56 91.03
CA LYS A 253 47.91 49.70 92.44
C LYS A 253 49.25 50.42 92.57
N LYS A 254 49.34 51.37 93.50
CA LYS A 254 50.62 52.00 93.86
C LYS A 254 51.45 50.99 94.64
N LYS A 255 52.51 50.45 94.03
CA LYS A 255 53.43 49.53 94.71
C LYS A 255 54.70 50.31 95.03
N CYS A 256 54.98 50.43 96.31
CA CYS A 256 56.17 51.09 96.82
C CYS A 256 57.17 50.02 97.24
N ILE A 257 58.40 50.12 96.75
CA ILE A 257 59.48 49.18 97.06
C ILE A 257 60.56 49.94 97.83
N HIS A 258 61.08 49.32 98.90
CA HIS A 258 62.16 49.90 99.69
C HIS A 258 63.47 49.77 98.91
N VAL A 259 64.05 50.91 98.52
CA VAL A 259 65.18 50.90 97.57
C VAL A 259 66.55 50.74 98.26
N ARG A 260 66.66 50.87 99.59
CA ARG A 260 67.90 50.56 100.35
C ARG A 260 67.73 50.51 101.87
N GLU A 261 68.42 49.58 102.52
CA GLU A 261 68.73 49.62 103.97
C GLU A 261 69.96 50.51 104.20
N VAL A 262 69.78 51.66 104.83
CA VAL A 262 70.88 52.45 105.40
C VAL A 262 70.59 52.66 106.88
N ARG A 263 71.60 52.36 107.72
CA ARG A 263 71.61 52.55 109.18
C ARG A 263 71.43 54.02 109.53
N ASP A 264 70.20 54.50 109.67
CA ASP A 264 69.85 55.41 110.77
C ASP A 264 68.34 55.60 110.93
N ARG A 265 67.90 55.71 112.18
CA ARG A 265 66.60 55.20 112.62
C ARG A 265 65.36 56.04 112.29
N PHE A 266 65.41 57.08 111.44
CA PHE A 266 64.27 58.02 111.30
C PHE A 266 63.94 58.60 109.90
N ASN A 267 64.45 58.08 108.77
CA ASN A 267 63.89 58.45 107.45
C ASN A 267 64.10 57.34 106.41
N LYS A 268 63.01 56.75 105.88
CA LYS A 268 63.05 55.76 104.79
C LYS A 268 62.57 56.42 103.50
N GLU A 269 63.43 56.46 102.48
CA GLU A 269 63.09 56.92 101.14
C GLU A 269 62.30 55.82 100.38
N ILE A 270 61.15 56.19 99.83
CA ILE A 270 60.19 55.26 99.22
C ILE A 270 60.02 55.62 97.74
N GLU A 271 60.41 54.72 96.83
CA GLU A 271 60.11 54.86 95.41
C GLU A 271 58.80 54.11 95.09
N CYS A 272 57.84 54.83 94.49
CA CYS A 272 56.52 54.30 94.20
C CYS A 272 56.20 54.42 92.71
N GLY A 273 55.92 53.28 92.07
CA GLY A 273 55.47 53.21 90.68
C GLY A 273 54.10 52.54 90.53
N PRO A 274 53.38 52.76 89.42
CA PRO A 274 52.13 52.07 89.14
C PRO A 274 52.40 50.60 88.74
N ARG A 275 51.73 49.65 89.41
CA ARG A 275 51.68 48.25 88.98
C ARG A 275 50.31 47.97 88.34
N TRP A 276 50.34 47.54 87.09
CA TRP A 276 49.17 47.24 86.28
C TRP A 276 48.78 45.77 86.44
N SER A 277 47.50 45.50 86.66
CA SER A 277 46.95 44.15 86.62
C SER A 277 45.75 44.13 85.66
N TYR A 278 45.76 43.16 84.74
CA TYR A 278 44.79 43.04 83.66
C TYR A 278 43.92 41.82 83.89
N THR A 279 42.60 41.97 83.82
CA THR A 279 41.62 40.87 83.89
C THR A 279 40.71 40.94 82.67
N GLY A 280 40.58 39.84 81.94
CA GLY A 280 39.81 39.77 80.69
C GLY A 280 40.62 40.08 79.44
N VAL A 281 39.92 40.24 78.31
CA VAL A 281 40.50 40.55 77.00
C VAL A 281 40.04 41.94 76.60
N GLN A 282 40.96 42.79 76.12
CA GLN A 282 40.65 44.16 75.65
C GLN A 282 39.93 44.15 74.29
N ALA A 283 38.77 43.51 74.25
CA ALA A 283 37.89 43.45 73.10
C ALA A 283 36.43 43.56 73.58
N TRP A 284 35.52 43.74 72.64
CA TRP A 284 34.09 43.87 72.90
C TRP A 284 33.35 42.66 72.33
N PRO A 285 32.23 42.23 72.94
CA PRO A 285 31.30 41.33 72.26
C PRO A 285 30.87 41.96 70.93
N THR A 286 30.91 41.18 69.86
CA THR A 286 30.49 41.67 68.54
C THR A 286 28.97 41.76 68.45
N ASN A 287 28.46 42.56 67.51
CA ASN A 287 27.05 42.51 67.14
C ASN A 287 26.72 41.14 66.54
N GLY A 288 25.43 40.78 66.53
CA GLY A 288 24.95 39.71 65.65
C GLY A 288 24.99 40.17 64.20
N GLU A 289 25.41 39.29 63.29
CA GLU A 289 25.33 39.57 61.85
C GLU A 289 23.88 39.59 61.39
N SER A 290 23.55 40.40 60.39
CA SER A 290 22.22 40.38 59.76
C SER A 290 21.99 39.06 59.00
N ALA A 291 20.73 38.66 58.92
CA ALA A 291 20.34 37.55 58.06
C ALA A 291 20.49 37.91 56.57
N ILE A 292 20.68 36.90 55.73
CA ILE A 292 20.72 37.04 54.27
C ILE A 292 19.44 36.42 53.69
N SER A 293 18.71 37.17 52.87
CA SER A 293 17.48 36.70 52.25
C SER A 293 17.74 35.55 51.28
N GLY A 294 16.81 34.59 51.22
CA GLY A 294 16.79 33.61 50.14
C GLY A 294 16.40 34.24 48.81
N GLY A 295 16.36 33.41 47.77
CA GLY A 295 15.87 33.83 46.46
C GLY A 295 14.35 33.98 46.39
N LYS A 296 13.87 34.49 45.25
CA LYS A 296 12.46 34.48 44.85
C LYS A 296 12.10 33.12 44.24
N PRO A 297 10.94 32.51 44.58
CA PRO A 297 10.51 31.29 43.90
C PRO A 297 10.18 31.54 42.42
N GLY A 298 10.28 30.49 41.62
CA GLY A 298 9.82 30.53 40.23
C GLY A 298 8.32 30.76 40.13
N GLU A 299 7.90 31.52 39.14
CA GLU A 299 6.49 31.70 38.79
C GLU A 299 5.91 30.40 38.18
N PRO A 300 4.60 30.14 38.32
CA PRO A 300 3.94 28.97 37.72
C PRO A 300 3.79 29.09 36.19
N GLY A 301 3.78 27.94 35.51
CA GLY A 301 3.40 27.82 34.11
C GLY A 301 1.88 27.76 33.89
N ASN A 302 1.43 28.15 32.71
CA ASN A 302 0.02 28.04 32.31
C ASN A 302 -0.31 26.64 31.77
N GLY A 303 -1.57 26.22 31.92
CA GLY A 303 -2.12 25.05 31.22
C GLY A 303 -2.21 25.28 29.70
N GLY A 304 -2.32 24.18 28.95
CA GLY A 304 -2.26 24.17 27.49
C GLY A 304 -3.59 24.45 26.79
N VAL A 305 -3.59 24.32 25.47
CA VAL A 305 -4.79 24.41 24.63
C VAL A 305 -5.13 23.03 24.10
N PHE A 306 -6.37 22.57 24.33
CA PHE A 306 -6.92 21.36 23.73
C PHE A 306 -7.93 21.75 22.66
N SER A 307 -7.70 21.36 21.41
CA SER A 307 -8.62 21.59 20.30
C SER A 307 -9.07 20.26 19.70
N SER A 308 -10.36 20.09 19.40
CA SER A 308 -10.85 18.88 18.71
C SER A 308 -12.02 19.18 17.77
N ILE A 309 -12.16 18.38 16.70
CA ILE A 309 -13.38 18.36 15.87
C ILE A 309 -14.56 17.78 16.66
N GLN A 310 -14.29 16.79 17.52
CA GLN A 310 -15.29 16.11 18.32
C GLN A 310 -15.41 16.75 19.71
N GLU A 311 -16.61 16.73 20.27
CA GLU A 311 -16.80 17.16 21.66
C GLU A 311 -16.24 16.09 22.61
N VAL A 312 -15.39 16.51 23.55
CA VAL A 312 -14.74 15.60 24.52
C VAL A 312 -15.11 16.03 25.92
N SER A 313 -15.71 15.10 26.69
CA SER A 313 -16.08 15.32 28.09
C SER A 313 -14.89 15.77 28.93
N SER A 314 -15.10 16.74 29.81
CA SER A 314 -14.07 17.28 30.70
C SER A 314 -13.48 16.24 31.66
N GLU A 315 -14.16 15.11 31.90
CA GLU A 315 -13.61 14.01 32.70
C GLU A 315 -12.39 13.35 32.05
N HIS A 316 -12.24 13.49 30.74
CA HIS A 316 -11.14 12.94 29.95
C HIS A 316 -9.96 13.92 29.81
N ILE A 317 -10.08 15.16 30.27
CA ILE A 317 -9.12 16.23 30.02
C ILE A 317 -8.60 16.83 31.35
N ASP A 318 -7.30 17.10 31.41
CA ASP A 318 -6.67 17.90 32.45
C ASP A 318 -6.06 19.17 31.86
N LEU A 319 -6.45 20.33 32.38
CA LEU A 319 -6.00 21.65 31.94
C LEU A 319 -5.53 22.50 33.12
N ASP A 320 -5.14 21.87 34.23
CA ASP A 320 -4.78 22.59 35.45
C ASP A 320 -3.56 23.50 35.23
N ALA A 321 -3.53 24.61 35.97
CA ALA A 321 -2.37 25.49 35.97
C ALA A 321 -1.24 24.92 36.85
N GLY A 322 -0.01 25.29 36.53
CA GLY A 322 1.12 25.02 37.42
C GLY A 322 1.04 25.84 38.71
N LYS A 323 1.77 25.42 39.74
CA LYS A 323 1.89 26.12 41.03
C LYS A 323 3.23 26.83 41.16
N ALA A 324 3.23 27.93 41.91
CA ALA A 324 4.46 28.67 42.18
C ALA A 324 5.42 27.83 43.04
N GLY A 325 6.72 28.09 42.88
CA GLY A 325 7.74 27.41 43.67
C GLY A 325 7.64 27.68 45.16
N ARG A 326 8.21 26.78 45.96
CA ARG A 326 8.26 26.94 47.41
C ARG A 326 9.03 28.21 47.82
N TRP A 327 8.41 29.00 48.69
CA TRP A 327 9.00 30.20 49.27
C TRP A 327 10.12 29.88 50.27
N ALA A 328 11.25 30.59 50.18
CA ALA A 328 12.41 30.40 51.06
C ALA A 328 12.14 30.80 52.53
N GLY A 329 11.10 31.58 52.78
CA GLY A 329 10.67 31.93 54.13
C GLY A 329 11.41 33.13 54.74
N PHE A 330 11.36 33.19 56.06
CA PHE A 330 11.87 34.29 56.88
C PHE A 330 13.11 33.84 57.66
N PHE A 331 14.14 34.69 57.71
CA PHE A 331 15.43 34.38 58.34
C PHE A 331 15.76 35.40 59.42
N LEU A 332 16.15 34.89 60.58
CA LEU A 332 16.48 35.69 61.75
C LEU A 332 17.94 36.16 61.72
N GLY A 333 18.18 37.40 62.12
CA GLY A 333 19.52 37.92 62.40
C GLY A 333 20.15 37.23 63.61
N GLY A 334 21.48 37.35 63.72
CA GLY A 334 22.23 36.83 64.85
C GLY A 334 21.85 37.53 66.15
N ASN A 335 21.85 36.78 67.25
CA ASN A 335 21.70 37.36 68.58
C ASN A 335 22.88 38.32 68.88
N PRO A 336 22.69 39.39 69.66
CA PRO A 336 23.79 40.26 70.10
C PRO A 336 24.85 39.47 70.89
N GLY A 337 26.10 39.92 70.85
CA GLY A 337 27.18 39.35 71.66
C GLY A 337 26.91 39.49 73.16
N ILE A 338 27.48 38.59 73.97
CA ILE A 338 27.18 38.48 75.40
C ILE A 338 28.44 38.86 76.22
N PRO A 339 28.37 39.74 77.22
CA PRO A 339 27.20 40.48 77.70
C PRO A 339 26.79 41.63 76.75
N MET A 340 25.48 41.86 76.62
CA MET A 340 24.91 42.84 75.68
C MET A 340 25.40 44.26 75.94
N ASN A 341 25.39 44.67 77.21
CA ASN A 341 26.04 45.90 77.66
C ASN A 341 27.37 45.52 78.29
N SER A 342 28.46 45.93 77.64
CA SER A 342 29.81 45.62 78.05
C SER A 342 30.54 46.85 78.53
N TYR A 343 31.45 46.67 79.49
CA TYR A 343 32.25 47.75 80.06
C TYR A 343 33.73 47.40 80.12
N HIS A 344 34.58 48.37 79.77
CA HIS A 344 36.00 48.37 80.07
C HIS A 344 36.22 49.33 81.24
N VAL A 345 36.82 48.85 82.33
CA VAL A 345 36.97 49.60 83.58
C VAL A 345 38.44 49.77 83.91
N VAL A 346 38.87 51.02 84.13
CA VAL A 346 40.21 51.33 84.64
C VAL A 346 40.08 51.99 86.00
N ASN A 347 40.59 51.32 87.04
CA ASN A 347 40.64 51.84 88.40
C ASN A 347 42.06 52.32 88.71
N ASP A 348 42.22 53.63 88.89
CA ASP A 348 43.50 54.23 89.27
C ASP A 348 43.70 54.28 90.80
N TYR A 349 44.95 54.33 91.27
CA TYR A 349 45.33 54.40 92.69
C TYR A 349 44.87 55.69 93.39
N ARG A 350 44.35 56.67 92.62
CA ARG A 350 43.76 57.93 93.12
C ARG A 350 42.22 57.88 93.25
N GLY A 351 41.59 56.72 93.04
CA GLY A 351 40.13 56.57 93.13
C GLY A 351 39.34 57.08 91.91
N ARG A 352 40.02 57.44 90.82
CA ARG A 352 39.36 57.79 89.55
C ARG A 352 39.02 56.51 88.78
N ASN A 353 37.75 56.37 88.40
CA ASN A 353 37.24 55.26 87.61
C ASN A 353 36.88 55.74 86.21
N ASN A 354 37.57 55.23 85.19
CA ASN A 354 37.22 55.48 83.80
C ASN A 354 36.52 54.25 83.23
N ARG A 355 35.24 54.41 82.86
CA ARG A 355 34.39 53.37 82.30
C ARG A 355 34.05 53.70 80.86
N LYS A 356 34.47 52.86 79.92
CA LYS A 356 33.95 52.87 78.55
C LYS A 356 32.86 51.81 78.44
N SER A 357 31.80 52.10 77.72
CA SER A 357 30.68 51.17 77.50
C SER A 357 30.47 50.92 76.01
N GLN A 358 30.10 49.69 75.67
CA GLN A 358 29.65 49.33 74.32
C GLN A 358 28.44 48.39 74.43
N THR A 359 27.44 48.62 73.57
CA THR A 359 26.26 47.75 73.46
C THR A 359 26.35 46.96 72.17
N SER A 360 26.25 45.64 72.27
CA SER A 360 26.11 44.77 71.11
C SER A 360 24.63 44.72 70.67
N ASN A 361 24.40 44.85 69.37
CA ASN A 361 23.06 44.85 68.78
C ASN A 361 22.74 43.51 68.10
N LYS A 362 21.45 43.16 68.07
CA LYS A 362 20.95 42.04 67.26
C LYS A 362 21.13 42.37 65.77
N GLY A 363 21.49 41.38 64.96
CA GLY A 363 21.46 41.52 63.51
C GLY A 363 20.04 41.69 62.97
N GLY A 364 19.90 42.33 61.80
CA GLY A 364 18.60 42.51 61.16
C GLY A 364 17.99 41.19 60.69
N ASP A 365 16.69 40.99 60.94
CA ASP A 365 15.92 39.89 60.35
C ASP A 365 15.54 40.25 58.89
N VAL A 366 15.33 39.25 58.02
CA VAL A 366 15.01 39.48 56.62
C VAL A 366 13.96 38.49 56.08
N SER A 367 13.02 39.00 55.28
CA SER A 367 12.02 38.20 54.57
C SER A 367 12.47 37.98 53.13
N SER A 368 12.40 36.73 52.64
CA SER A 368 12.72 36.45 51.23
C SER A 368 11.60 36.92 50.30
N PRO A 369 11.90 37.29 49.03
CA PRO A 369 10.88 37.66 48.05
C PRO A 369 9.89 36.53 47.76
N ARG A 370 8.62 36.85 47.44
CA ARG A 370 7.56 35.88 47.08
C ARG A 370 7.33 35.86 45.56
N ALA A 371 6.76 34.77 45.05
CA ALA A 371 6.23 34.73 43.68
C ALA A 371 5.08 35.74 43.52
N LEU A 372 4.95 36.32 42.33
CA LEU A 372 3.89 37.29 42.00
C LEU A 372 2.54 36.59 41.84
N LYS A 373 2.55 35.37 41.30
CA LYS A 373 1.37 34.53 41.14
C LYS A 373 1.52 33.27 41.99
N LYS A 374 0.41 32.78 42.54
CA LYS A 374 0.36 31.50 43.25
C LYS A 374 0.18 30.32 42.28
N GLU A 375 -0.59 30.54 41.22
CA GLU A 375 -0.91 29.57 40.18
C GLU A 375 -0.92 30.26 38.82
N GLY A 376 -0.70 29.49 37.76
CA GLY A 376 -0.79 29.96 36.37
C GLY A 376 -2.24 30.15 35.94
N LYS A 377 -2.45 30.40 34.64
CA LYS A 377 -3.79 30.32 34.04
C LYS A 377 -4.11 28.86 33.69
N ALA A 378 -5.33 28.43 33.99
CA ALA A 378 -5.84 27.15 33.49
C ALA A 378 -5.90 27.17 31.95
N GLY A 379 -5.79 25.99 31.35
CA GLY A 379 -5.90 25.79 29.91
C GLY A 379 -7.32 25.97 29.40
N ILE A 380 -7.49 25.87 28.07
CA ILE A 380 -8.79 26.06 27.40
C ILE A 380 -9.08 24.93 26.40
N VAL A 381 -10.37 24.63 26.24
CA VAL A 381 -10.90 23.72 25.21
C VAL A 381 -11.45 24.54 24.04
N LYS A 382 -11.13 24.14 22.81
CA LYS A 382 -11.67 24.73 21.57
C LYS A 382 -12.27 23.64 20.66
N ILE A 383 -13.39 23.95 20.02
CA ILE A 383 -13.95 23.10 18.96
C ILE A 383 -13.43 23.58 17.60
N ILE A 384 -12.98 22.66 16.77
CA ILE A 384 -12.51 22.92 15.40
C ILE A 384 -13.72 22.81 14.46
N GLU A 385 -14.04 23.89 13.75
CA GLU A 385 -15.23 23.95 12.88
C GLU A 385 -15.09 23.08 11.61
N SER A 386 -13.87 22.93 11.09
CA SER A 386 -13.62 22.17 9.85
C SER A 386 -13.66 20.66 10.09
N LYS A 387 -14.85 20.06 9.94
CA LYS A 387 -15.09 18.63 10.16
C LYS A 387 -14.32 17.68 9.24
N ASN A 388 -13.86 18.15 8.08
CA ASN A 388 -13.11 17.34 7.10
C ASN A 388 -11.59 17.50 7.22
N SER A 389 -11.11 18.30 8.18
CA SER A 389 -9.67 18.59 8.32
C SER A 389 -8.81 17.38 8.73
N TRP A 390 -9.42 16.24 9.08
CA TRP A 390 -8.72 14.98 9.37
C TRP A 390 -8.10 14.33 8.11
N MET A 391 -8.64 14.62 6.92
CA MET A 391 -8.16 14.07 5.65
C MET A 391 -6.84 14.72 5.25
N ASN A 392 -5.82 13.92 5.00
CA ASN A 392 -4.45 14.38 4.75
C ASN A 392 -3.73 13.50 3.71
N ASP A 393 -2.53 13.91 3.30
CA ASP A 393 -1.76 13.21 2.28
C ASP A 393 -1.23 11.85 2.73
N GLY A 394 -0.86 11.71 4.01
CA GLY A 394 -0.39 10.46 4.59
C GLY A 394 -1.48 9.39 4.60
N LEU A 395 -2.71 9.79 4.95
CA LEU A 395 -3.90 8.95 4.84
C LEU A 395 -4.05 8.37 3.41
N ALA A 396 -4.01 9.24 2.40
CA ALA A 396 -4.22 8.85 1.01
C ALA A 396 -3.14 7.85 0.55
N GLU A 397 -1.87 8.18 0.80
CA GLU A 397 -0.70 7.40 0.38
C GLU A 397 -0.69 6.00 1.02
N PHE A 398 -0.80 5.91 2.34
CA PHE A 398 -0.69 4.63 3.04
C PHE A 398 -1.91 3.73 2.84
N ASN A 399 -3.10 4.31 2.60
CA ASN A 399 -4.26 3.53 2.18
C ASN A 399 -4.06 2.92 0.80
N LEU A 400 -3.57 3.70 -0.17
CA LEU A 400 -3.29 3.21 -1.52
C LEU A 400 -2.21 2.12 -1.51
N MET A 401 -1.13 2.35 -0.75
CA MET A 401 -0.06 1.37 -0.58
C MET A 401 -0.58 0.05 -0.01
N TYR A 402 -1.37 0.11 1.06
CA TYR A 402 -1.97 -1.10 1.67
C TYR A 402 -2.94 -1.82 0.71
N ALA A 403 -3.78 -1.07 -0.01
CA ALA A 403 -4.70 -1.64 -0.99
C ALA A 403 -3.95 -2.33 -2.15
N ASN A 404 -2.88 -1.71 -2.66
CA ASN A 404 -2.02 -2.28 -3.70
C ASN A 404 -1.35 -3.57 -3.22
N ASP A 405 -0.85 -3.62 -1.98
CA ASP A 405 -0.25 -4.83 -1.42
C ASP A 405 -1.28 -5.95 -1.25
N LEU A 406 -2.51 -5.64 -0.82
CA LEU A 406 -3.60 -6.63 -0.77
C LEU A 406 -3.90 -7.17 -2.17
N TYR A 407 -4.01 -6.30 -3.17
CA TYR A 407 -4.30 -6.69 -4.54
C TYR A 407 -3.18 -7.56 -5.15
N LEU A 408 -1.92 -7.14 -4.97
CA LEU A 408 -0.75 -7.89 -5.41
C LEU A 408 -0.71 -9.31 -4.80
N ASN A 409 -1.22 -9.48 -3.58
CA ASN A 409 -1.30 -10.77 -2.88
C ASN A 409 -2.62 -11.53 -3.12
N ASN A 410 -3.37 -11.20 -4.18
CA ASN A 410 -4.63 -11.82 -4.57
C ASN A 410 -5.75 -11.70 -3.52
N ARG A 411 -5.69 -10.70 -2.63
CA ARG A 411 -6.74 -10.40 -1.63
C ARG A 411 -7.73 -9.38 -2.19
N ILE A 412 -8.34 -9.71 -3.34
CA ILE A 412 -9.09 -8.79 -4.20
C ILE A 412 -10.21 -8.06 -3.48
N GLU A 413 -11.07 -8.79 -2.75
CA GLU A 413 -12.20 -8.20 -2.03
C GLU A 413 -11.76 -7.26 -0.91
N GLU A 414 -10.68 -7.59 -0.20
CA GLU A 414 -10.13 -6.70 0.83
C GLU A 414 -9.51 -5.45 0.21
N ALA A 415 -8.77 -5.60 -0.89
CA ALA A 415 -8.21 -4.47 -1.64
C ALA A 415 -9.32 -3.53 -2.14
N ARG A 416 -10.38 -4.10 -2.72
CA ARG A 416 -11.59 -3.41 -3.19
C ARG A 416 -12.21 -2.57 -2.08
N VAL A 417 -12.42 -3.14 -0.89
CA VAL A 417 -12.96 -2.41 0.27
C VAL A 417 -12.09 -1.19 0.63
N VAL A 418 -10.76 -1.34 0.60
CA VAL A 418 -9.86 -0.21 0.90
C VAL A 418 -9.90 0.85 -0.21
N TYR A 419 -9.92 0.46 -1.49
CA TYR A 419 -10.08 1.39 -2.61
C TYR A 419 -11.41 2.17 -2.54
N ASP A 420 -12.50 1.49 -2.21
CA ASP A 420 -13.82 2.12 -2.02
C ASP A 420 -13.80 3.11 -0.86
N ASN A 421 -13.10 2.79 0.23
CA ASN A 421 -12.93 3.70 1.36
C ASN A 421 -12.17 4.98 0.98
N ILE A 422 -11.04 4.85 0.25
CA ILE A 422 -10.30 6.00 -0.28
C ILE A 422 -11.24 6.91 -1.07
N GLU A 423 -11.99 6.32 -2.00
CA GLU A 423 -12.93 7.07 -2.83
C GLU A 423 -14.04 7.75 -2.01
N ASN A 424 -14.62 7.04 -1.04
CA ASN A 424 -15.66 7.56 -0.16
C ASN A 424 -15.17 8.74 0.70
N TYR A 425 -13.93 8.70 1.17
CA TYR A 425 -13.34 9.80 1.92
C TYR A 425 -13.24 11.05 1.07
N PHE A 426 -12.72 10.93 -0.16
CA PHE A 426 -12.47 12.08 -1.00
C PHE A 426 -13.67 12.54 -1.83
N THR A 427 -14.73 11.74 -1.99
CA THR A 427 -15.99 12.19 -2.65
C THR A 427 -16.86 13.06 -1.75
N LYS A 428 -16.86 12.84 -0.42
CA LYS A 428 -17.61 13.66 0.54
C LYS A 428 -17.12 15.12 0.63
N VAL A 429 -15.90 15.40 0.19
CA VAL A 429 -15.25 16.72 0.29
C VAL A 429 -15.66 17.67 -0.83
N SER A 430 -16.15 17.17 -1.98
CA SER A 430 -16.42 18.01 -3.16
C SER A 430 -17.52 19.05 -2.97
N ASN A 431 -18.23 19.04 -1.83
CA ASN A 431 -19.28 19.99 -1.48
C ASN A 431 -18.86 21.00 -0.38
N THR A 432 -17.58 21.08 0.00
CA THR A 432 -17.07 21.99 1.06
C THR A 432 -15.81 22.74 0.62
N GLU A 433 -15.52 23.89 1.25
CA GLU A 433 -14.36 24.81 1.05
C GLU A 433 -12.94 24.18 1.05
N PHE A 434 -12.81 22.86 1.22
CA PHE A 434 -11.52 22.19 1.27
C PHE A 434 -11.09 21.68 -0.11
N GLU A 435 -10.12 22.38 -0.73
CA GLU A 435 -9.49 21.92 -1.95
C GLU A 435 -8.57 20.71 -1.69
N LYS A 436 -8.72 19.66 -2.51
CA LYS A 436 -7.85 18.47 -2.46
C LYS A 436 -6.43 18.83 -2.87
N SER A 437 -5.44 18.22 -2.22
CA SER A 437 -4.05 18.33 -2.65
C SER A 437 -3.82 17.61 -4.00
N LEU A 438 -2.73 17.97 -4.69
CA LEU A 438 -2.29 17.29 -5.89
C LEU A 438 -2.01 15.80 -5.62
N LYS A 439 -1.39 15.50 -4.46
CA LYS A 439 -1.07 14.13 -4.03
C LYS A 439 -2.34 13.31 -3.78
N GLN A 440 -3.33 13.87 -3.08
CA GLN A 440 -4.64 13.24 -2.90
C GLN A 440 -5.31 12.95 -4.24
N THR A 441 -5.23 13.87 -5.19
CA THR A 441 -5.81 13.66 -6.52
C THR A 441 -5.12 12.54 -7.29
N ALA A 442 -3.78 12.50 -7.29
CA ALA A 442 -3.02 11.42 -7.92
C ALA A 442 -3.34 10.05 -7.28
N VAL A 443 -3.53 10.00 -5.96
CA VAL A 443 -3.98 8.79 -5.24
C VAL A 443 -5.38 8.36 -5.69
N ILE A 444 -6.33 9.29 -5.82
CA ILE A 444 -7.69 8.99 -6.28
C ILE A 444 -7.67 8.43 -7.70
N SER A 445 -6.93 9.04 -8.62
CA SER A 445 -6.79 8.51 -9.98
C SER A 445 -6.17 7.11 -9.98
N SER A 446 -5.10 6.90 -9.21
CA SER A 446 -4.47 5.58 -9.07
C SER A 446 -5.46 4.55 -8.50
N THR A 447 -6.29 4.95 -7.54
CA THR A 447 -7.37 4.12 -6.98
C THR A 447 -8.37 3.71 -8.05
N HIS A 448 -8.81 4.64 -8.91
CA HIS A 448 -9.70 4.32 -10.04
C HIS A 448 -9.07 3.35 -11.03
N VAL A 449 -7.78 3.49 -11.34
CA VAL A 449 -7.07 2.54 -12.22
C VAL A 449 -7.10 1.12 -11.65
N GLN A 450 -6.76 0.96 -10.38
CA GLN A 450 -6.73 -0.37 -9.77
C GLN A 450 -8.14 -0.94 -9.60
N ARG A 451 -9.13 -0.13 -9.24
CA ARG A 451 -10.53 -0.54 -9.21
C ARG A 451 -11.02 -0.99 -10.59
N ASN A 452 -10.69 -0.27 -11.65
CA ASN A 452 -11.05 -0.66 -13.01
C ASN A 452 -10.44 -2.01 -13.41
N LYS A 453 -9.18 -2.30 -13.03
CA LYS A 453 -8.60 -3.63 -13.24
C LYS A 453 -9.36 -4.72 -12.49
N ILE A 454 -9.73 -4.48 -11.23
CA ILE A 454 -10.53 -5.41 -10.44
C ILE A 454 -11.88 -5.67 -11.12
N GLU A 455 -12.60 -4.62 -11.55
CA GLU A 455 -13.86 -4.79 -12.28
C GLU A 455 -13.67 -5.45 -13.64
N GLY A 456 -12.51 -5.24 -14.28
CA GLY A 456 -12.11 -5.91 -15.52
C GLY A 456 -11.70 -7.37 -15.34
N GLN A 457 -11.78 -7.93 -14.13
CA GLN A 457 -11.30 -9.29 -13.81
C GLN A 457 -9.82 -9.48 -14.15
N LEU A 458 -9.03 -8.43 -13.97
CA LEU A 458 -7.59 -8.44 -14.14
C LEU A 458 -6.88 -8.51 -12.78
N ASP A 459 -5.67 -9.03 -12.78
CA ASP A 459 -4.77 -8.97 -11.64
C ASP A 459 -4.09 -7.60 -11.53
N PHE A 460 -3.26 -7.44 -10.49
CA PHE A 460 -2.54 -6.20 -10.20
C PHE A 460 -1.73 -5.67 -11.41
N PHE A 461 -1.17 -6.57 -12.21
CA PHE A 461 -0.35 -6.23 -13.38
C PHE A 461 -1.18 -6.02 -14.66
N GLY A 462 -2.50 -6.21 -14.61
CA GLY A 462 -3.42 -6.00 -15.73
C GLY A 462 -3.61 -7.22 -16.62
N HIS A 463 -3.26 -8.42 -16.14
CA HIS A 463 -3.48 -9.66 -16.88
C HIS A 463 -4.66 -10.44 -16.32
N LYS A 464 -5.29 -11.30 -17.13
CA LYS A 464 -6.30 -12.24 -16.64
C LYS A 464 -5.66 -13.25 -15.69
N ILE A 465 -6.43 -13.80 -14.77
CA ILE A 465 -6.01 -14.87 -13.86
C ILE A 465 -5.54 -16.16 -14.57
N THR A 466 -6.01 -16.40 -15.79
CA THR A 466 -5.63 -17.49 -16.69
C THR A 466 -4.41 -17.15 -17.53
N TRP A 467 -3.90 -15.92 -17.43
CA TRP A 467 -2.86 -15.44 -18.33
C TRP A 467 -1.55 -16.18 -18.15
N VAL A 468 -0.92 -16.45 -19.29
CA VAL A 468 0.43 -17.02 -19.37
C VAL A 468 1.35 -16.12 -20.19
N PRO A 469 2.59 -15.88 -19.72
CA PRO A 469 3.62 -15.22 -20.50
C PRO A 469 3.93 -15.96 -21.80
N LYS A 470 4.09 -15.21 -22.88
CA LYS A 470 4.51 -15.75 -24.18
C LYS A 470 5.91 -16.35 -24.13
N LEU A 471 6.81 -15.74 -23.38
CA LEU A 471 8.14 -16.29 -23.12
C LEU A 471 8.03 -17.50 -22.20
N SER A 472 8.90 -18.48 -22.42
CA SER A 472 8.99 -19.70 -21.62
C SER A 472 9.38 -19.41 -20.16
N PHE A 473 9.35 -20.44 -19.32
CA PHE A 473 9.86 -20.33 -17.95
C PHE A 473 11.36 -19.99 -17.96
N GLU A 474 12.13 -20.68 -18.79
CA GLU A 474 13.57 -20.54 -18.93
C GLU A 474 13.94 -19.10 -19.36
N ALA A 475 13.26 -18.55 -20.37
CA ALA A 475 13.51 -17.19 -20.82
C ALA A 475 13.10 -16.13 -19.78
N ASN A 476 11.97 -16.32 -19.07
CA ASN A 476 11.58 -15.41 -17.99
C ASN A 476 12.49 -15.51 -16.76
N TYR A 477 13.02 -16.71 -16.48
CA TYR A 477 14.00 -16.94 -15.42
C TYR A 477 15.27 -16.14 -15.70
N THR A 478 15.85 -16.28 -16.90
CA THR A 478 17.04 -15.52 -17.31
C THR A 478 16.78 -14.02 -17.31
N ALA A 479 15.63 -13.58 -17.84
CA ALA A 479 15.27 -12.16 -17.83
C ALA A 479 15.13 -11.59 -16.40
N PHE A 480 14.57 -12.37 -15.47
CA PHE A 480 14.49 -11.98 -14.07
C PHE A 480 15.88 -11.95 -13.41
N GLU A 481 16.72 -12.95 -13.65
CA GLU A 481 18.10 -12.98 -13.13
C GLU A 481 18.90 -11.74 -13.55
N ASN A 482 18.81 -11.34 -14.82
CA ASN A 482 19.49 -10.17 -15.34
C ASN A 482 18.92 -8.85 -14.80
N ASP A 483 17.60 -8.79 -14.57
CA ASP A 483 16.97 -7.60 -13.99
C ASP A 483 17.34 -7.38 -12.52
N ILE A 484 17.59 -8.46 -11.76
CA ILE A 484 18.08 -8.39 -10.37
C ILE A 484 19.35 -7.55 -10.31
N GLU A 485 20.31 -7.79 -11.20
CA GLU A 485 21.56 -7.03 -11.20
C GLU A 485 21.33 -5.52 -11.42
N SER A 486 20.54 -5.15 -12.43
CA SER A 486 20.27 -3.75 -12.75
C SER A 486 19.50 -3.05 -11.63
N SER A 487 18.43 -3.67 -11.14
CA SER A 487 17.57 -3.10 -10.10
C SER A 487 18.30 -3.02 -8.75
N MET A 488 19.17 -3.98 -8.41
CA MET A 488 20.00 -3.88 -7.21
C MET A 488 20.98 -2.71 -7.26
N LYS A 489 21.59 -2.43 -8.42
CA LYS A 489 22.47 -1.25 -8.57
C LYS A 489 21.71 0.05 -8.35
N ILE A 490 20.47 0.15 -8.85
CA ILE A 490 19.61 1.33 -8.64
C ILE A 490 19.23 1.47 -7.17
N LEU A 491 18.79 0.38 -6.53
CA LEU A 491 18.44 0.37 -5.11
C LEU A 491 19.66 0.77 -4.26
N TYR A 492 20.82 0.17 -4.51
CA TYR A 492 22.06 0.50 -3.82
C TYR A 492 22.45 1.98 -3.99
N LEU A 493 22.45 2.47 -5.23
CA LEU A 493 22.77 3.87 -5.52
C LEU A 493 21.80 4.82 -4.80
N THR A 494 20.52 4.48 -4.73
CA THR A 494 19.50 5.25 -4.01
C THR A 494 19.83 5.33 -2.52
N TYR A 495 20.16 4.20 -1.89
CA TYR A 495 20.58 4.16 -0.49
C TYR A 495 21.91 4.89 -0.25
N TRP A 496 22.87 4.76 -1.17
CA TRP A 496 24.13 5.48 -1.10
C TRP A 496 23.94 7.00 -1.20
N ILE A 497 23.14 7.49 -2.15
CA ILE A 497 22.84 8.94 -2.31
C ILE A 497 22.19 9.52 -1.04
N LEU A 498 21.34 8.74 -0.37
CA LEU A 498 20.72 9.14 0.91
C LEU A 498 21.75 9.31 2.03
N ASN A 499 22.79 8.48 2.03
CA ASN A 499 23.73 8.37 3.13
C ASN A 499 25.09 9.04 2.86
N SER A 500 25.37 9.48 1.63
CA SER A 500 26.64 10.12 1.27
C SER A 500 26.72 11.59 1.74
N GLN A 501 27.92 11.98 2.18
CA GLN A 501 28.30 13.38 2.47
C GLN A 501 28.63 14.17 1.19
N ASN A 502 27.93 13.88 0.08
CA ASN A 502 28.17 14.57 -1.19
C ASN A 502 27.84 16.07 -1.07
N SER A 503 28.56 16.89 -1.84
CA SER A 503 28.34 18.32 -1.89
C SER A 503 26.89 18.62 -2.35
N LEU A 504 26.34 19.74 -1.89
CA LEU A 504 25.03 20.23 -2.33
C LEU A 504 24.92 20.32 -3.86
N GLU A 505 26.04 20.51 -4.55
CA GLU A 505 26.14 20.59 -6.01
C GLU A 505 25.89 19.24 -6.70
N GLU A 506 26.48 18.16 -6.21
CA GLU A 506 26.26 16.80 -6.75
C GLU A 506 24.81 16.35 -6.54
N LYS A 507 24.24 16.66 -5.37
CA LYS A 507 22.83 16.40 -5.07
C LYS A 507 21.90 17.18 -6.02
N ASN A 508 22.22 18.44 -6.32
CA ASN A 508 21.46 19.23 -7.29
C ASN A 508 21.56 18.66 -8.72
N LYS A 509 22.74 18.17 -9.12
CA LYS A 509 22.95 17.57 -10.44
C LYS A 509 22.14 16.27 -10.60
N ALA A 510 22.19 15.36 -9.62
CA ALA A 510 21.40 14.14 -9.63
C ALA A 510 19.88 14.41 -9.68
N LEU A 511 19.40 15.42 -8.92
CA LEU A 511 18.01 15.85 -8.98
C LEU A 511 17.62 16.43 -10.34
N ALA A 512 18.53 17.15 -11.01
CA ALA A 512 18.29 17.66 -12.36
C ALA A 512 18.18 16.53 -13.39
N GLU A 513 19.07 15.54 -13.35
CA GLU A 513 19.02 14.37 -14.24
C GLU A 513 17.75 13.54 -14.03
N LEU A 514 17.34 13.34 -12.77
CA LEU A 514 16.07 12.67 -12.43
C LEU A 514 14.87 13.45 -12.98
N GLN A 515 14.89 14.78 -12.82
CA GLN A 515 13.86 15.66 -13.33
C GLN A 515 13.72 15.54 -14.87
N ASP A 516 14.84 15.53 -15.59
CA ASP A 516 14.85 15.36 -17.05
C ASP A 516 14.32 13.99 -17.49
N SER A 517 14.72 12.93 -16.78
CA SER A 517 14.23 11.57 -17.02
C SER A 517 12.71 11.44 -16.80
N LEU A 518 12.19 12.05 -15.72
CA LEU A 518 10.75 12.09 -15.45
C LEU A 518 9.98 12.85 -16.55
N PHE A 519 10.51 13.96 -17.04
CA PHE A 519 9.90 14.69 -18.14
C PHE A 519 9.82 13.86 -19.42
N PHE A 520 10.91 13.15 -19.77
CA PHE A 520 10.92 12.27 -20.93
C PHE A 520 9.84 11.16 -20.82
N LYS A 521 9.73 10.53 -19.64
CA LYS A 521 8.68 9.52 -19.38
C LYS A 521 7.26 10.09 -19.52
N MET A 522 7.02 11.31 -19.05
CA MET A 522 5.71 11.97 -19.13
C MET A 522 5.32 12.34 -20.56
N GLU A 523 6.24 12.91 -21.35
CA GLU A 523 5.97 13.19 -22.78
C GLU A 523 5.70 11.90 -23.55
N LYS A 524 6.47 10.83 -23.29
CA LYS A 524 6.23 9.53 -23.92
C LYS A 524 4.85 8.97 -23.56
N SER A 525 4.46 9.04 -22.29
CA SER A 525 3.15 8.56 -21.83
C SER A 525 2.01 9.33 -22.46
N LYS A 526 2.19 10.63 -22.71
CA LYS A 526 1.21 11.47 -23.43
C LYS A 526 1.12 11.11 -24.92
N GLU A 527 2.23 10.85 -25.60
CA GLU A 527 2.18 10.33 -26.98
C GLU A 527 1.36 9.04 -27.07
N ASP A 528 1.62 8.10 -26.15
CA ASP A 528 0.95 6.80 -26.15
C ASP A 528 -0.52 6.91 -25.70
N PHE A 529 -0.84 7.84 -24.79
CA PHE A 529 -2.21 8.22 -24.45
C PHE A 529 -2.98 8.73 -25.69
N ASN A 530 -2.39 9.63 -26.47
CA ASN A 530 -3.01 10.14 -27.70
C ASN A 530 -3.25 9.03 -28.74
N LYS A 531 -2.29 8.11 -28.91
CA LYS A 531 -2.48 6.94 -29.79
C LYS A 531 -3.62 6.02 -29.34
N LEU A 532 -3.88 5.93 -28.03
CA LEU A 532 -5.04 5.20 -27.53
C LEU A 532 -6.35 5.95 -27.78
N LEU A 533 -6.36 7.28 -27.64
CA LEU A 533 -7.52 8.10 -28.00
C LEU A 533 -7.92 7.93 -29.47
N ASP A 534 -6.96 7.70 -30.37
CA ASP A 534 -7.25 7.41 -31.78
C ASP A 534 -7.93 6.05 -32.04
N LYS A 535 -7.94 5.13 -31.06
CA LYS A 535 -8.65 3.85 -31.16
C LYS A 535 -10.12 3.92 -30.77
N ILE A 536 -10.53 4.97 -30.05
CA ILE A 536 -11.90 5.13 -29.56
C ILE A 536 -12.94 5.24 -30.69
N PRO A 537 -12.72 5.99 -31.79
CA PRO A 537 -13.69 6.04 -32.88
C PRO A 537 -13.96 4.66 -33.49
N LEU A 538 -12.92 3.84 -33.68
CA LEU A 538 -13.04 2.46 -34.17
C LEU A 538 -13.81 1.58 -33.18
N LEU A 539 -13.65 1.84 -31.89
CA LEU A 539 -14.38 1.15 -30.84
C LEU A 539 -15.86 1.53 -30.83
N LYS A 540 -16.20 2.82 -31.04
CA LYS A 540 -17.58 3.29 -31.19
C LYS A 540 -18.28 2.60 -32.36
N GLU A 541 -17.59 2.47 -33.50
CA GLU A 541 -18.11 1.75 -34.66
C GLU A 541 -18.45 0.28 -34.34
N LYS A 542 -17.55 -0.44 -33.65
CA LYS A 542 -17.81 -1.81 -33.18
C LYS A 542 -18.97 -1.89 -32.18
N ILE A 543 -19.09 -0.91 -31.28
CA ILE A 543 -20.20 -0.83 -30.31
C ILE A 543 -21.53 -0.70 -31.05
N ASP A 544 -21.60 0.18 -32.04
CA ASP A 544 -22.80 0.36 -32.86
C ASP A 544 -23.15 -0.90 -33.66
N GLU A 545 -22.15 -1.56 -34.24
CA GLU A 545 -22.32 -2.85 -34.92
C GLU A 545 -22.92 -3.90 -33.97
N TYR A 546 -22.36 -4.05 -32.76
CA TYR A 546 -22.80 -5.07 -31.81
C TYR A 546 -24.16 -4.73 -31.20
N ARG A 547 -24.50 -3.43 -31.06
CA ARG A 547 -25.84 -2.98 -30.69
C ARG A 547 -26.88 -3.42 -31.71
N VAL A 548 -26.62 -3.24 -33.01
CA VAL A 548 -27.52 -3.68 -34.07
C VAL A 548 -27.71 -5.20 -34.04
N HIS A 549 -26.63 -5.95 -33.82
CA HIS A 549 -26.71 -7.41 -33.66
C HIS A 549 -27.54 -7.83 -32.44
N GLU A 550 -27.39 -7.15 -31.30
CA GLU A 550 -28.19 -7.42 -30.11
C GLU A 550 -29.67 -7.10 -30.34
N GLU A 551 -30.00 -5.96 -30.94
CA GLU A 551 -31.38 -5.60 -31.27
C GLU A 551 -32.03 -6.65 -32.20
N PHE A 552 -31.28 -7.14 -33.19
CA PHE A 552 -31.74 -8.21 -34.07
C PHE A 552 -31.98 -9.53 -33.31
N PHE A 553 -31.08 -9.89 -32.40
CA PHE A 553 -31.25 -11.07 -31.54
C PHE A 553 -32.47 -10.93 -30.61
N GLN A 554 -32.67 -9.77 -29.99
CA GLN A 554 -33.84 -9.47 -29.17
C GLN A 554 -35.15 -9.61 -29.96
N GLN A 555 -35.19 -9.15 -31.22
CA GLN A 555 -36.35 -9.35 -32.09
C GLN A 555 -36.60 -10.82 -32.42
N LYS A 556 -35.56 -11.63 -32.60
CA LYS A 556 -35.68 -13.09 -32.79
C LYS A 556 -36.33 -13.75 -31.56
N LEU A 557 -35.96 -13.36 -30.35
CA LEU A 557 -36.57 -13.89 -29.12
C LEU A 557 -38.06 -13.59 -29.05
N VAL A 558 -38.47 -12.35 -29.33
CA VAL A 558 -39.89 -11.96 -29.32
C VAL A 558 -40.70 -12.72 -30.37
N LYS A 559 -40.12 -12.95 -31.56
CA LYS A 559 -40.76 -13.77 -32.61
C LYS A 559 -40.92 -15.23 -32.17
N LEU A 560 -39.89 -15.81 -31.55
CA LEU A 560 -39.92 -17.17 -31.04
C LEU A 560 -40.94 -17.34 -29.90
N GLU A 561 -41.11 -16.33 -29.03
CA GLU A 561 -42.16 -16.33 -28.01
C GLU A 561 -43.56 -16.42 -28.63
N ALA A 562 -43.83 -15.60 -29.65
CA ALA A 562 -45.10 -15.61 -30.37
C ALA A 562 -45.36 -16.93 -31.13
N GLU A 563 -44.30 -17.56 -31.64
CA GLU A 563 -44.38 -18.87 -32.28
C GLU A 563 -44.69 -19.99 -31.27
N ILE A 564 -44.03 -20.00 -30.11
CA ILE A 564 -44.33 -20.92 -29.00
C ILE A 564 -45.80 -20.80 -28.58
N GLU A 565 -46.33 -19.58 -28.46
CA GLU A 565 -47.75 -19.36 -28.17
C GLU A 565 -48.68 -19.84 -29.27
N ARG A 566 -48.28 -19.71 -30.54
CA ARG A 566 -49.04 -20.20 -31.68
C ARG A 566 -49.08 -21.72 -31.72
N MET A 567 -47.97 -22.40 -31.45
CA MET A 567 -47.91 -23.86 -31.33
C MET A 567 -48.84 -24.37 -30.22
N ALA A 568 -48.83 -23.70 -29.06
CA ALA A 568 -49.72 -23.99 -27.94
C ALA A 568 -51.22 -23.85 -28.30
N ARG A 569 -51.58 -22.88 -29.15
CA ARG A 569 -52.97 -22.72 -29.61
C ARG A 569 -53.41 -23.88 -30.50
N ASN A 570 -52.51 -24.37 -31.36
CA ASN A 570 -52.81 -25.32 -32.44
C ASN A 570 -52.65 -26.81 -32.06
N ASN A 571 -51.87 -27.15 -31.02
CA ASN A 571 -51.63 -28.54 -30.62
C ASN A 571 -51.74 -28.72 -29.10
N VAL A 572 -52.57 -29.68 -28.65
CA VAL A 572 -52.82 -29.95 -27.22
C VAL A 572 -51.58 -30.53 -26.51
N LEU A 573 -50.77 -31.34 -27.21
CA LEU A 573 -49.54 -31.90 -26.65
C LEU A 573 -48.49 -30.81 -26.36
N ASP A 574 -48.44 -29.77 -27.19
CA ASP A 574 -47.48 -28.67 -27.05
C ASP A 574 -47.91 -27.66 -25.96
N ARG A 575 -49.20 -27.64 -25.56
CA ARG A 575 -49.68 -26.81 -24.43
C ARG A 575 -48.98 -27.15 -23.12
N HIS A 576 -48.70 -28.43 -22.89
CA HIS A 576 -48.01 -28.88 -21.67
C HIS A 576 -46.53 -28.48 -21.64
N LYS A 577 -45.89 -28.30 -22.81
CA LYS A 577 -44.49 -27.85 -22.94
C LYS A 577 -44.33 -26.33 -22.91
N THR A 578 -45.41 -25.58 -23.16
CA THR A 578 -45.40 -24.12 -23.28
C THR A 578 -44.83 -23.38 -22.06
N PRO A 579 -45.17 -23.74 -20.80
CA PRO A 579 -44.57 -23.09 -19.63
C PRO A 579 -43.04 -23.27 -19.57
N MET A 580 -42.57 -24.48 -19.88
CA MET A 580 -41.15 -24.83 -19.92
C MET A 580 -40.42 -24.05 -21.02
N TYR A 581 -40.98 -23.98 -22.23
CA TYR A 581 -40.40 -23.22 -23.34
C TYR A 581 -40.35 -21.71 -23.08
N LYS A 582 -41.41 -21.15 -22.48
CA LYS A 582 -41.43 -19.74 -22.07
C LYS A 582 -40.37 -19.47 -21.00
N LYS A 583 -40.22 -20.34 -20.00
CA LYS A 583 -39.17 -20.22 -18.99
C LYS A 583 -37.77 -20.25 -19.62
N ALA A 584 -37.50 -21.22 -20.50
CA ALA A 584 -36.22 -21.31 -21.21
C ALA A 584 -35.93 -20.05 -22.03
N LEU A 585 -36.91 -19.53 -22.76
CA LEU A 585 -36.76 -18.32 -23.57
C LEU A 585 -36.51 -17.06 -22.71
N LYS A 586 -37.13 -16.97 -21.54
CA LYS A 586 -36.86 -15.89 -20.57
C LYS A 586 -35.44 -15.97 -20.02
N VAL A 587 -34.93 -17.17 -19.74
CA VAL A 587 -33.53 -17.38 -19.35
C VAL A 587 -32.59 -16.94 -20.47
N VAL A 588 -32.87 -17.30 -21.74
CA VAL A 588 -32.10 -16.81 -22.91
C VAL A 588 -32.11 -15.28 -22.98
N ALA A 589 -33.26 -14.63 -22.73
CA ALA A 589 -33.38 -13.18 -22.73
C ALA A 589 -32.59 -12.50 -21.59
N VAL A 590 -32.58 -13.11 -20.40
CA VAL A 590 -31.78 -12.68 -19.26
C VAL A 590 -30.29 -12.80 -19.59
N ILE A 591 -29.84 -13.94 -20.11
CA ILE A 591 -28.43 -14.16 -20.47
C ILE A 591 -27.99 -13.18 -21.56
N ALA A 592 -28.84 -12.94 -22.56
CA ALA A 592 -28.56 -11.99 -23.62
C ALA A 592 -28.40 -10.55 -23.11
N SER A 593 -28.83 -10.25 -21.88
CA SER A 593 -28.77 -8.91 -21.28
C SER A 593 -27.58 -8.68 -20.34
N VAL A 594 -26.74 -9.69 -20.08
CA VAL A 594 -25.57 -9.61 -19.18
C VAL A 594 -24.23 -9.65 -19.91
N PHE A 595 -23.14 -9.33 -19.22
CA PHE A 595 -21.77 -9.50 -19.72
C PHE A 595 -21.12 -10.74 -19.12
N PRO A 596 -20.50 -11.61 -19.95
CA PRO A 596 -19.82 -12.80 -19.46
C PRO A 596 -18.43 -12.38 -18.96
N ALA A 597 -18.24 -12.37 -17.64
CA ALA A 597 -16.96 -12.15 -17.00
C ALA A 597 -16.05 -13.37 -17.25
N GLY A 598 -14.79 -13.14 -17.64
CA GLY A 598 -13.82 -14.21 -17.88
C GLY A 598 -13.70 -15.19 -16.70
N GLN A 599 -13.39 -16.46 -16.99
CA GLN A 599 -13.19 -17.47 -15.96
C GLN A 599 -11.72 -17.62 -15.56
N PRO A 600 -11.44 -17.93 -14.30
CA PRO A 600 -12.32 -17.74 -13.13
C PRO A 600 -12.59 -16.25 -12.84
N ALA A 601 -13.79 -15.95 -12.35
CA ALA A 601 -14.14 -14.60 -11.93
C ALA A 601 -13.40 -14.24 -10.63
N LEU A 602 -12.64 -13.15 -10.64
CA LEU A 602 -11.91 -12.59 -9.49
C LEU A 602 -12.82 -11.92 -8.47
N ALA A 603 -13.95 -11.36 -8.90
CA ALA A 603 -14.72 -10.45 -8.05
C ALA A 603 -16.23 -10.34 -8.39
N VAL A 604 -16.83 -11.36 -9.00
CA VAL A 604 -18.27 -11.35 -9.32
C VAL A 604 -19.09 -11.82 -8.12
N VAL A 605 -20.08 -11.03 -7.71
CA VAL A 605 -21.05 -11.40 -6.68
C VAL A 605 -22.08 -12.34 -7.31
N ALA A 606 -22.24 -13.55 -6.78
CA ALA A 606 -23.19 -14.58 -7.24
C ALA A 606 -24.68 -14.13 -7.27
N SER A 607 -25.00 -12.94 -6.77
CA SER A 607 -26.36 -12.42 -6.71
C SER A 607 -26.95 -12.00 -8.06
N THR A 608 -26.15 -11.61 -9.05
CA THR A 608 -26.67 -11.01 -10.30
C THR A 608 -27.42 -12.01 -11.18
N MET A 609 -26.87 -13.21 -11.40
CA MET A 609 -27.55 -14.26 -12.15
C MET A 609 -28.79 -14.76 -11.41
N MET A 610 -28.70 -14.93 -10.09
CA MET A 610 -29.80 -15.45 -9.28
C MET A 610 -31.01 -14.47 -9.26
N VAL A 611 -30.76 -13.17 -9.08
CA VAL A 611 -31.80 -12.13 -9.18
C VAL A 611 -32.40 -12.06 -10.58
N ALA A 612 -31.59 -12.26 -11.63
CA ALA A 612 -32.08 -12.24 -13.00
C ALA A 612 -32.87 -13.51 -13.37
N LEU A 613 -32.50 -14.67 -12.82
CA LEU A 613 -33.25 -15.92 -12.96
C LEU A 613 -34.58 -15.89 -12.19
N GLU A 614 -34.65 -15.24 -11.02
CA GLU A 614 -35.91 -14.98 -10.32
C GLU A 614 -36.88 -14.13 -11.18
N ALA A 615 -36.37 -13.18 -11.95
CA ALA A 615 -37.19 -12.43 -12.91
C ALA A 615 -37.72 -13.30 -14.05
N ALA A 616 -37.01 -14.37 -14.45
CA ALA A 616 -37.47 -15.33 -15.46
C ALA A 616 -38.62 -16.23 -14.97
N ASP A 617 -38.79 -16.38 -13.65
CA ASP A 617 -39.90 -17.11 -13.03
C ASP A 617 -41.20 -16.27 -12.90
N SER A 618 -41.16 -14.97 -13.24
CA SER A 618 -42.35 -14.11 -13.27
C SER A 618 -43.19 -14.29 -14.55
N ASP A 619 -44.49 -14.00 -14.53
CA ASP A 619 -45.40 -14.08 -15.70
C ASP A 619 -45.15 -13.02 -16.80
N ASN A 620 -44.10 -12.22 -16.64
CA ASN A 620 -43.74 -11.14 -17.54
C ASN A 620 -43.37 -11.65 -18.96
N PRO A 621 -43.79 -10.97 -20.04
CA PRO A 621 -43.40 -11.31 -21.42
C PRO A 621 -41.92 -11.02 -21.67
N VAL A 622 -41.27 -11.73 -22.59
CA VAL A 622 -39.82 -11.57 -22.90
C VAL A 622 -39.47 -10.11 -23.19
N ARG A 623 -40.34 -9.39 -23.91
CA ARG A 623 -40.14 -7.96 -24.21
C ARG A 623 -39.94 -7.08 -22.98
N SER A 624 -40.62 -7.39 -21.87
CA SER A 624 -40.51 -6.61 -20.63
C SER A 624 -39.21 -6.88 -19.88
N ILE A 625 -38.70 -8.12 -19.93
CA ILE A 625 -37.39 -8.49 -19.39
C ILE A 625 -36.30 -7.71 -20.16
N LEU A 626 -36.37 -7.72 -21.50
CA LEU A 626 -35.43 -7.01 -22.36
C LEU A 626 -35.49 -5.48 -22.21
N SER A 627 -36.68 -4.90 -21.95
CA SER A 627 -36.81 -3.44 -21.75
C SER A 627 -36.36 -2.97 -20.37
N ASN A 628 -36.45 -3.84 -19.36
CA ASN A 628 -36.04 -3.55 -17.99
C ASN A 628 -34.55 -3.83 -17.75
N ALA A 629 -33.91 -4.60 -18.63
CA ALA A 629 -32.47 -4.76 -18.64
C ALA A 629 -31.78 -3.39 -18.84
N PRO A 630 -30.74 -3.05 -18.06
CA PRO A 630 -30.03 -1.80 -18.27
C PRO A 630 -29.43 -1.78 -19.68
N LYS A 631 -29.73 -0.73 -20.45
CA LYS A 631 -29.29 -0.60 -21.85
C LYS A 631 -27.77 -0.53 -21.94
N LEU A 632 -27.17 -1.65 -22.35
CA LEU A 632 -25.73 -1.92 -22.31
C LEU A 632 -24.90 -0.91 -23.11
N TYR A 633 -25.41 -0.42 -24.24
CA TYR A 633 -24.66 0.47 -25.13
C TYR A 633 -24.98 1.96 -24.94
N SER A 634 -26.03 2.31 -24.17
CA SER A 634 -26.40 3.71 -23.94
C SER A 634 -25.37 4.49 -23.12
N SER A 635 -24.51 3.81 -22.35
CA SER A 635 -23.35 4.44 -21.68
C SER A 635 -22.30 4.93 -22.67
N TYR A 636 -22.19 4.31 -23.84
CA TYR A 636 -21.31 4.76 -24.92
C TYR A 636 -21.92 5.87 -25.78
N GLU A 637 -23.25 5.97 -25.84
CA GLU A 637 -23.92 7.14 -26.44
C GLU A 637 -23.59 8.42 -25.65
N SER A 638 -23.45 8.33 -24.32
CA SER A 638 -23.01 9.44 -23.47
C SER A 638 -21.50 9.71 -23.49
N PHE A 639 -20.72 8.95 -24.26
CA PHE A 639 -19.26 9.00 -24.28
C PHE A 639 -18.76 10.16 -25.15
N ASP A 640 -18.73 11.36 -24.57
CA ASP A 640 -18.16 12.55 -25.20
C ASP A 640 -16.62 12.61 -25.01
N LEU A 641 -15.95 11.56 -25.49
CA LEU A 641 -14.50 11.54 -25.56
C LEU A 641 -13.93 12.50 -26.59
N GLU A 642 -14.72 12.99 -27.54
CA GLU A 642 -14.27 14.06 -28.43
C GLU A 642 -14.13 15.37 -27.67
N ALA A 643 -15.12 15.75 -26.85
CA ALA A 643 -14.96 16.87 -25.93
C ALA A 643 -13.80 16.63 -24.96
N SER A 644 -13.69 15.44 -24.37
CA SER A 644 -12.59 15.14 -23.44
C SER A 644 -11.21 15.13 -24.12
N ARG A 645 -11.10 14.69 -25.39
CA ARG A 645 -9.89 14.73 -26.22
C ARG A 645 -9.54 16.16 -26.61
N ASN A 646 -10.53 16.97 -26.97
CA ASN A 646 -10.33 18.37 -27.33
C ASN A 646 -9.89 19.16 -26.10
N ASP A 647 -10.58 19.00 -24.98
CA ASP A 647 -10.19 19.55 -23.68
C ASP A 647 -8.79 19.09 -23.28
N TRP A 648 -8.45 17.81 -23.49
CA TRP A 648 -7.11 17.29 -23.23
C TRP A 648 -6.06 17.95 -24.11
N ASN A 649 -6.24 17.96 -25.44
CA ASN A 649 -5.26 18.52 -26.37
C ASN A 649 -5.11 20.03 -26.17
N GLU A 650 -6.23 20.75 -25.98
CA GLU A 650 -6.23 22.18 -25.73
C GLU A 650 -5.51 22.51 -24.42
N ASN A 651 -5.86 21.84 -23.32
CA ASN A 651 -5.25 22.14 -22.02
C ASN A 651 -3.81 21.62 -21.91
N TRP A 652 -3.48 20.47 -22.49
CA TRP A 652 -2.11 19.98 -22.53
C TRP A 652 -1.21 20.90 -23.38
N SER A 653 -1.71 21.52 -24.45
CA SER A 653 -0.93 22.50 -25.21
C SER A 653 -0.48 23.71 -24.36
N LYS A 654 -1.22 24.00 -23.28
CA LYS A 654 -0.90 25.01 -22.25
C LYS A 654 0.07 24.46 -21.20
N VAL A 655 0.12 23.13 -21.01
CA VAL A 655 1.06 22.44 -20.13
C VAL A 655 2.41 22.28 -20.82
N LYS A 656 3.25 23.32 -20.71
CA LYS A 656 4.67 23.23 -21.09
C LYS A 656 5.58 23.03 -19.89
N VAL A 657 6.31 21.92 -19.88
CA VAL A 657 7.39 21.61 -18.92
C VAL A 657 8.40 22.76 -18.77
N SER A 658 8.77 23.40 -19.88
CA SER A 658 9.66 24.57 -19.87
C SER A 658 9.05 25.77 -19.13
N HIS A 659 7.73 25.91 -19.15
CA HIS A 659 7.04 26.93 -18.38
C HIS A 659 7.08 26.60 -16.89
N PHE A 660 6.86 25.34 -16.47
CA PHE A 660 6.95 24.94 -15.07
C PHE A 660 8.32 25.30 -14.44
N ASN A 661 9.41 25.08 -15.18
CA ASN A 661 10.77 25.44 -14.75
C ASN A 661 11.00 26.96 -14.68
N SER A 662 10.24 27.75 -15.43
CA SER A 662 10.31 29.21 -15.40
C SER A 662 9.54 29.85 -14.23
N LEU A 663 8.68 29.09 -13.56
CA LEU A 663 7.88 29.57 -12.43
C LEU A 663 8.76 29.79 -11.19
N LYS A 664 8.63 30.98 -10.58
CA LYS A 664 9.53 31.46 -9.53
C LYS A 664 9.00 31.18 -8.13
N THR A 665 7.68 31.10 -7.97
CA THR A 665 7.02 30.92 -6.67
C THR A 665 6.35 29.56 -6.53
N ASP A 666 6.24 29.09 -5.29
CA ASP A 666 5.60 27.81 -4.96
C ASP A 666 4.09 27.87 -5.26
N GLU A 667 3.44 29.01 -5.06
CA GLU A 667 2.04 29.24 -5.43
C GLU A 667 1.80 29.15 -6.93
N GLU A 668 2.64 29.77 -7.77
CA GLU A 668 2.53 29.65 -9.24
C GLU A 668 2.67 28.19 -9.68
N ARG A 669 3.62 27.46 -9.10
CA ARG A 669 3.84 26.04 -9.39
C ARG A 669 2.64 25.19 -8.96
N LYS A 670 2.10 25.41 -7.76
CA LYS A 670 0.89 24.73 -7.26
C LYS A 670 -0.30 25.00 -8.17
N GLU A 671 -0.50 26.25 -8.59
CA GLU A 671 -1.61 26.62 -9.46
C GLU A 671 -1.49 26.00 -10.85
N TYR A 672 -0.27 25.97 -11.41
CA TYR A 672 0.01 25.27 -12.66
C TYR A 672 -0.27 23.75 -12.55
N LEU A 673 0.14 23.12 -11.45
CA LEU A 673 -0.11 21.70 -11.18
C LEU A 673 -1.60 21.39 -10.94
N ARG A 674 -2.36 22.33 -10.33
CA ARG A 674 -3.83 22.23 -10.22
C ARG A 674 -4.52 22.32 -11.56
N GLY A 675 -4.05 23.19 -12.46
CA GLY A 675 -4.52 23.25 -13.84
C GLY A 675 -4.44 21.87 -14.52
N ILE A 676 -3.37 21.12 -14.26
CA ILE A 676 -3.18 19.76 -14.76
C ILE A 676 -4.21 18.78 -14.21
N VAL A 677 -4.49 18.83 -12.92
CA VAL A 677 -5.50 17.98 -12.29
C VAL A 677 -6.89 18.24 -12.87
N ASN A 678 -7.26 19.51 -13.03
CA ASN A 678 -8.63 19.89 -13.37
C ASN A 678 -9.09 19.39 -14.75
N PHE A 679 -8.24 19.39 -15.77
CA PHE A 679 -8.64 18.89 -17.10
C PHE A 679 -8.61 17.36 -17.22
N THR A 680 -7.97 16.64 -16.29
CA THR A 680 -7.94 15.17 -16.32
C THR A 680 -9.20 14.54 -15.70
N LYS A 681 -9.94 15.31 -14.90
CA LYS A 681 -11.13 14.90 -14.16
C LYS A 681 -12.27 14.34 -15.04
N PRO A 682 -12.61 14.91 -16.22
CA PRO A 682 -13.64 14.36 -17.09
C PRO A 682 -13.34 12.91 -17.51
N ILE A 683 -12.09 12.63 -17.89
CA ILE A 683 -11.65 11.30 -18.35
C ILE A 683 -11.76 10.28 -17.21
N VAL A 684 -11.28 10.63 -16.01
CA VAL A 684 -11.40 9.77 -14.82
C VAL A 684 -12.87 9.48 -14.47
N ASN A 685 -13.73 10.50 -14.55
CA ASN A 685 -15.16 10.35 -14.24
C ASN A 685 -15.88 9.44 -15.25
N GLU A 686 -15.59 9.57 -16.54
CA GLU A 686 -16.19 8.70 -17.57
C GLU A 686 -15.72 7.25 -17.42
N MET A 687 -14.42 7.03 -17.19
CA MET A 687 -13.88 5.70 -16.88
C MET A 687 -14.51 5.08 -15.63
N LYS A 688 -14.81 5.87 -14.60
CA LYS A 688 -15.49 5.39 -13.39
C LYS A 688 -16.93 4.98 -13.68
N LYS A 689 -17.70 5.84 -14.36
CA LYS A 689 -19.11 5.54 -14.71
C LYS A 689 -19.23 4.20 -15.43
N HIS A 690 -18.29 3.95 -16.33
CA HIS A 690 -18.21 2.72 -17.08
C HIS A 690 -18.00 1.48 -16.20
N SER A 691 -16.95 1.52 -15.40
CA SER A 691 -16.56 0.48 -14.44
C SER A 691 -17.73 0.10 -13.51
N ASP A 692 -18.48 1.10 -13.03
CA ASP A 692 -19.63 0.90 -12.16
C ASP A 692 -20.84 0.23 -12.85
N ILE A 693 -21.08 0.52 -14.13
CA ILE A 693 -22.16 -0.09 -14.93
C ILE A 693 -21.82 -1.55 -15.23
N TRP A 694 -20.60 -1.79 -15.71
CA TRP A 694 -20.13 -3.12 -16.07
C TRP A 694 -20.11 -4.08 -14.90
N ARG A 695 -19.63 -3.65 -13.73
CA ARG A 695 -19.70 -4.46 -12.51
C ARG A 695 -21.11 -4.96 -12.22
N LYS A 696 -22.14 -4.12 -12.38
CA LYS A 696 -23.53 -4.47 -12.07
C LYS A 696 -24.12 -5.52 -13.02
N GLN A 697 -23.52 -5.70 -14.19
CA GLN A 697 -24.03 -6.57 -15.25
C GLN A 697 -23.11 -7.75 -15.56
N GLN A 698 -21.99 -7.88 -14.84
CA GLN A 698 -21.09 -9.00 -14.98
C GLN A 698 -21.65 -10.25 -14.31
N VAL A 699 -21.56 -11.35 -15.05
CA VAL A 699 -21.93 -12.70 -14.60
C VAL A 699 -20.80 -13.65 -14.97
N PRO A 700 -20.41 -14.62 -14.13
CA PRO A 700 -19.33 -15.55 -14.49
C PRO A 700 -19.67 -16.28 -15.79
N SER A 701 -18.72 -16.35 -16.75
CA SER A 701 -18.99 -16.99 -18.05
C SER A 701 -19.45 -18.45 -17.89
N GLY A 702 -18.98 -19.14 -16.85
CA GLY A 702 -19.40 -20.51 -16.55
C GLY A 702 -20.88 -20.65 -16.22
N GLU A 703 -21.44 -19.69 -15.49
CA GLU A 703 -22.88 -19.70 -15.16
C GLU A 703 -23.72 -19.44 -16.41
N VAL A 704 -23.31 -18.45 -17.22
CA VAL A 704 -23.93 -18.14 -18.52
C VAL A 704 -23.93 -19.37 -19.43
N GLU A 705 -22.77 -19.99 -19.62
CA GLU A 705 -22.59 -21.12 -20.51
C GLU A 705 -23.33 -22.38 -20.00
N ALA A 706 -23.37 -22.60 -18.68
CA ALA A 706 -24.09 -23.75 -18.09
C ALA A 706 -25.60 -23.64 -18.31
N GLU A 707 -26.17 -22.44 -18.23
CA GLU A 707 -27.58 -22.22 -18.55
C GLU A 707 -27.86 -22.37 -20.05
N ILE A 708 -26.96 -21.91 -20.93
CA ILE A 708 -27.07 -22.15 -22.39
C ILE A 708 -27.08 -23.65 -22.70
N ALA A 709 -26.18 -24.44 -22.09
CA ALA A 709 -26.11 -25.89 -22.28
C ALA A 709 -27.40 -26.60 -21.83
N LYS A 710 -27.96 -26.20 -20.68
CA LYS A 710 -29.25 -26.70 -20.19
C LYS A 710 -30.36 -26.42 -21.21
N ILE A 711 -30.47 -25.19 -21.71
CA ILE A 711 -31.49 -24.78 -22.68
C ILE A 711 -31.37 -25.58 -23.98
N LYS A 712 -30.14 -25.78 -24.46
CA LYS A 712 -29.83 -26.53 -25.69
C LYS A 712 -30.26 -28.00 -25.61
N ALA A 713 -30.23 -28.59 -24.41
CA ALA A 713 -30.67 -29.96 -24.17
C ALA A 713 -32.21 -30.10 -24.02
N LEU A 714 -32.97 -29.00 -23.91
CA LEU A 714 -34.41 -29.07 -23.69
C LEU A 714 -35.19 -29.51 -24.93
N ASP A 715 -34.90 -28.93 -26.09
CA ASP A 715 -35.66 -29.16 -27.33
C ASP A 715 -34.90 -28.64 -28.58
N PRO A 716 -35.00 -29.32 -29.74
CA PRO A 716 -34.39 -28.87 -31.00
C PRO A 716 -34.75 -27.43 -31.41
N ILE A 717 -35.92 -26.90 -31.01
CA ILE A 717 -36.33 -25.52 -31.31
C ILE A 717 -35.34 -24.48 -30.77
N PHE A 718 -34.58 -24.80 -29.72
CA PHE A 718 -33.61 -23.90 -29.12
C PHE A 718 -32.21 -23.99 -29.75
N LYS A 719 -31.90 -25.00 -30.58
CA LYS A 719 -30.54 -25.23 -31.12
C LYS A 719 -29.98 -24.01 -31.85
N GLN A 720 -30.79 -23.35 -32.68
CA GLN A 720 -30.37 -22.16 -33.42
C GLN A 720 -30.29 -20.91 -32.53
N ILE A 721 -31.25 -20.69 -31.62
CA ILE A 721 -31.24 -19.49 -30.76
C ILE A 721 -30.10 -19.53 -29.73
N THR A 722 -29.74 -20.71 -29.25
CA THR A 722 -28.57 -20.87 -28.37
C THR A 722 -27.26 -20.65 -29.14
N LYS A 723 -27.16 -21.08 -30.40
CA LYS A 723 -25.99 -20.81 -31.26
C LYS A 723 -25.83 -19.30 -31.51
N ASP A 724 -26.93 -18.63 -31.85
CA ASP A 724 -26.95 -17.17 -32.03
C ASP A 724 -26.61 -16.43 -30.73
N LEU A 725 -27.05 -16.95 -29.57
CA LEU A 725 -26.70 -16.41 -28.25
C LEU A 725 -25.21 -16.58 -27.96
N GLU A 726 -24.64 -17.76 -28.19
CA GLU A 726 -23.20 -18.04 -28.03
C GLU A 726 -22.35 -17.05 -28.85
N GLU A 727 -22.72 -16.79 -30.10
CA GLU A 727 -22.05 -15.80 -30.96
C GLU A 727 -22.16 -14.37 -30.41
N LEU A 728 -23.36 -13.97 -29.97
CA LEU A 728 -23.59 -12.67 -29.35
C LEU A 728 -22.75 -12.50 -28.07
N MET A 729 -22.71 -13.54 -27.22
CA MET A 729 -21.94 -13.51 -25.98
C MET A 729 -20.43 -13.41 -26.25
N PHE A 730 -19.92 -14.08 -27.29
CA PHE A 730 -18.53 -13.95 -27.70
C PHE A 730 -18.20 -12.53 -28.15
N LYS A 731 -19.03 -11.95 -29.02
CA LYS A 731 -18.86 -10.55 -29.48
C LYS A 731 -18.86 -9.58 -28.30
N LYS A 732 -19.80 -9.72 -27.36
CA LYS A 732 -19.85 -8.93 -26.13
C LYS A 732 -18.60 -9.08 -25.26
N LYS A 733 -18.09 -10.30 -25.11
CA LYS A 733 -16.87 -10.58 -24.35
C LYS A 733 -15.65 -9.89 -24.98
N VAL A 734 -15.46 -10.04 -26.29
CA VAL A 734 -14.35 -9.43 -27.03
C VAL A 734 -14.41 -7.91 -26.91
N LEU A 735 -15.61 -7.33 -27.09
CA LEU A 735 -15.82 -5.90 -26.92
C LEU A 735 -15.44 -5.44 -25.51
N ASN A 736 -15.97 -6.11 -24.48
CA ASN A 736 -15.65 -5.81 -23.08
C ASN A 736 -14.14 -5.88 -22.81
N ASP A 737 -13.45 -6.91 -23.30
CA ASP A 737 -12.00 -7.06 -23.14
C ASP A 737 -11.22 -5.92 -23.83
N GLU A 738 -11.61 -5.51 -25.04
CA GLU A 738 -10.97 -4.40 -25.77
C GLU A 738 -11.11 -3.07 -25.05
N ILE A 739 -12.31 -2.78 -24.56
CA ILE A 739 -12.57 -1.55 -23.79
C ILE A 739 -11.84 -1.58 -22.46
N GLN A 740 -11.90 -2.68 -21.69
CA GLN A 740 -11.17 -2.81 -20.43
C GLN A 740 -9.67 -2.56 -20.63
N ALA A 741 -9.11 -3.06 -21.74
CA ALA A 741 -7.72 -2.83 -22.10
C ALA A 741 -7.44 -1.34 -22.39
N ILE A 742 -8.33 -0.65 -23.12
CA ILE A 742 -8.21 0.78 -23.39
C ILE A 742 -8.31 1.58 -22.10
N ASP A 743 -9.34 1.36 -21.28
CA ASP A 743 -9.56 2.08 -20.02
C ASP A 743 -8.38 1.86 -19.06
N THR A 744 -7.94 0.61 -18.87
CA THR A 744 -6.80 0.32 -18.00
C THR A 744 -5.53 1.05 -18.45
N GLN A 745 -5.25 1.09 -19.75
CA GLN A 745 -4.06 1.77 -20.28
C GLN A 745 -4.18 3.30 -20.22
N LEU A 746 -5.33 3.87 -20.58
CA LEU A 746 -5.60 5.31 -20.45
C LEU A 746 -5.40 5.75 -18.99
N GLY A 747 -5.98 4.99 -18.06
CA GLY A 747 -5.83 5.23 -16.64
C GLY A 747 -4.38 5.14 -16.16
N ALA A 748 -3.63 4.12 -16.60
CA ALA A 748 -2.23 3.95 -16.24
C ALA A 748 -1.35 5.10 -16.73
N TYR A 749 -1.52 5.55 -17.98
CA TYR A 749 -0.79 6.71 -18.50
C TYR A 749 -1.16 7.99 -17.76
N LEU A 750 -2.44 8.17 -17.44
CA LEU A 750 -2.91 9.33 -16.69
C LEU A 750 -2.34 9.36 -15.26
N ALA A 751 -2.37 8.23 -14.56
CA ALA A 751 -1.79 8.11 -13.23
C ALA A 751 -0.28 8.37 -13.25
N LEU A 752 0.44 7.90 -14.28
CA LEU A 752 1.87 8.18 -14.46
C LEU A 752 2.12 9.68 -14.65
N ILE A 753 1.34 10.35 -15.50
CA ILE A 753 1.47 11.79 -15.74
C ILE A 753 1.23 12.58 -14.45
N GLN A 754 0.15 12.29 -13.71
CA GLN A 754 -0.18 12.99 -12.47
C GLN A 754 0.87 12.76 -11.36
N ASN A 755 1.31 11.51 -11.16
CA ASN A 755 2.37 11.20 -10.19
C ASN A 755 3.71 11.82 -10.60
N GLY A 756 3.99 11.90 -11.91
CA GLY A 756 5.14 12.62 -12.44
C GLY A 756 5.13 14.09 -12.02
N PHE A 757 4.00 14.78 -12.18
CA PHE A 757 3.83 16.17 -11.74
C PHE A 757 3.95 16.37 -10.23
N VAL A 758 3.40 15.47 -9.41
CA VAL A 758 3.62 15.48 -7.94
C VAL A 758 5.11 15.43 -7.62
N THR A 759 5.81 14.47 -8.25
CA THR A 759 7.24 14.23 -8.00
C THR A 759 8.11 15.39 -8.50
N LEU A 760 7.74 16.01 -9.61
CA LEU A 760 8.42 17.21 -10.12
C LEU A 760 8.27 18.40 -9.18
N GLY A 761 7.09 18.59 -8.58
CA GLY A 761 6.89 19.58 -7.51
C GLY A 761 7.85 19.35 -6.35
N GLU A 762 7.93 18.12 -5.84
CA GLU A 762 8.83 17.75 -4.75
C GLU A 762 10.31 17.96 -5.11
N ILE A 763 10.75 17.54 -6.30
CA ILE A 763 12.13 17.77 -6.78
C ILE A 763 12.43 19.27 -6.86
N SER A 764 11.51 20.05 -7.42
CA SER A 764 11.68 21.50 -7.55
C SER A 764 11.84 22.18 -6.19
N ASP A 765 11.02 21.80 -5.21
CA ASP A 765 11.09 22.31 -3.84
C ASP A 765 12.43 21.95 -3.17
N GLN A 766 12.91 20.71 -3.35
CA GLN A 766 14.22 20.31 -2.81
C GLN A 766 15.38 21.06 -3.46
N ARG A 767 15.33 21.30 -4.78
CA ARG A 767 16.36 22.08 -5.49
C ARG A 767 16.41 23.53 -5.01
N VAL A 768 15.25 24.14 -4.71
CA VAL A 768 15.19 25.48 -4.09
C VAL A 768 15.82 25.46 -2.69
N ARG A 769 15.56 24.45 -1.86
CA ARG A 769 16.18 24.31 -0.53
C ARG A 769 17.70 24.17 -0.63
N ILE A 770 18.19 23.35 -1.57
CA ILE A 770 19.62 23.23 -1.88
C ILE A 770 20.22 24.60 -2.21
N SER A 771 19.57 25.38 -3.08
CA SER A 771 20.05 26.71 -3.48
C SER A 771 20.11 27.72 -2.33
N LYS A 772 19.30 27.51 -1.28
CA LYS A 772 19.25 28.33 -0.07
C LYS A 772 20.17 27.82 1.05
N GLY A 773 20.95 26.77 0.81
CA GLY A 773 21.81 26.15 1.82
C GLY A 773 21.05 25.49 2.98
N MET A 774 19.78 25.15 2.77
CA MET A 774 18.93 24.47 3.76
C MET A 774 19.12 22.96 3.71
N ASP A 775 18.85 22.27 4.82
CA ASP A 775 18.85 20.80 4.86
C ASP A 775 17.89 20.22 3.81
N VAL A 776 18.44 19.35 2.96
CA VAL A 776 17.75 18.73 1.84
C VAL A 776 17.06 17.45 2.33
N LYS A 777 15.77 17.31 2.04
CA LYS A 777 15.04 16.07 2.32
C LYS A 777 14.93 15.26 1.03
N LEU A 778 15.96 14.47 0.72
CA LEU A 778 15.97 13.59 -0.46
C LEU A 778 15.13 12.31 -0.26
N ASN A 779 14.81 11.94 0.98
CA ASN A 779 14.09 10.70 1.32
C ASN A 779 12.82 10.47 0.48
N PRO A 780 11.89 11.43 0.31
CA PRO A 780 10.67 11.20 -0.47
C PRO A 780 10.94 10.90 -1.95
N ILE A 781 11.95 11.54 -2.54
CA ILE A 781 12.30 11.37 -3.95
C ILE A 781 13.00 10.03 -4.16
N MET A 782 13.91 9.68 -3.26
CA MET A 782 14.64 8.41 -3.30
C MET A 782 13.72 7.21 -3.02
N GLN A 783 12.74 7.35 -2.12
CA GLN A 783 11.70 6.34 -1.90
C GLN A 783 10.91 6.02 -3.18
N LYS A 784 10.64 7.02 -4.03
CA LYS A 784 9.95 6.77 -5.31
C LYS A 784 10.81 6.01 -6.31
N ILE A 785 12.10 6.31 -6.41
CA ILE A 785 13.04 5.54 -7.26
C ILE A 785 13.15 4.11 -6.74
N GLU A 786 13.20 3.95 -5.42
CA GLU A 786 13.19 2.66 -4.76
C GLU A 786 11.91 1.86 -5.10
N GLU A 787 10.73 2.49 -5.01
CA GLU A 787 9.45 1.90 -5.38
C GLU A 787 9.39 1.51 -6.87
N GLU A 788 9.91 2.33 -7.79
CA GLU A 788 10.00 1.99 -9.21
C GLU A 788 10.87 0.75 -9.45
N ALA A 789 12.06 0.69 -8.83
CA ALA A 789 12.95 -0.46 -8.93
C ALA A 789 12.33 -1.73 -8.33
N LYS A 790 11.68 -1.60 -7.15
CA LYS A 790 10.92 -2.70 -6.52
C LYS A 790 9.78 -3.18 -7.42
N GLY A 791 9.01 -2.27 -7.99
CA GLY A 791 7.89 -2.57 -8.89
C GLY A 791 8.34 -3.30 -10.15
N ARG A 792 9.50 -2.93 -10.71
CA ARG A 792 10.11 -3.62 -11.85
C ARG A 792 10.49 -5.05 -11.50
N LEU A 793 11.18 -5.26 -10.38
CA LEU A 793 11.54 -6.60 -9.91
C LEU A 793 10.32 -7.48 -9.66
N LEU A 794 9.30 -6.94 -8.99
CA LEU A 794 8.03 -7.64 -8.77
C LEU A 794 7.37 -8.06 -10.08
N LYS A 795 7.44 -7.24 -11.13
CA LYS A 795 6.88 -7.55 -12.44
C LYS A 795 7.62 -8.71 -13.13
N TYR A 796 8.95 -8.73 -13.11
CA TYR A 796 9.73 -9.83 -13.68
C TYR A 796 9.55 -11.12 -12.87
N HIS A 797 9.56 -11.03 -11.54
CA HIS A 797 9.25 -12.15 -10.66
C HIS A 797 7.86 -12.73 -10.94
N TYR A 798 6.84 -11.88 -11.07
CA TYR A 798 5.49 -12.29 -11.44
C TYR A 798 5.45 -13.03 -12.78
N ARG A 799 6.11 -12.53 -13.83
CA ARG A 799 6.15 -13.20 -15.14
C ARG A 799 6.80 -14.58 -15.04
N MET A 800 7.93 -14.67 -14.33
CA MET A 800 8.61 -15.94 -14.09
C MET A 800 7.72 -16.91 -13.30
N ALA A 801 7.06 -16.45 -12.24
CA ALA A 801 6.13 -17.26 -11.44
C ALA A 801 4.96 -17.78 -12.29
N ARG A 802 4.36 -16.95 -13.15
CA ARG A 802 3.28 -17.37 -14.06
C ARG A 802 3.76 -18.38 -15.10
N ALA A 803 4.95 -18.20 -15.65
CA ALA A 803 5.54 -19.16 -16.57
C ALA A 803 5.88 -20.49 -15.87
N PHE A 804 6.34 -20.46 -14.62
CA PHE A 804 6.56 -21.65 -13.78
C PHE A 804 5.26 -22.42 -13.53
N GLU A 805 4.20 -21.73 -13.09
CA GLU A 805 2.89 -22.33 -12.85
C GLU A 805 2.35 -23.01 -14.11
N TYR A 806 2.49 -22.33 -15.26
CA TYR A 806 2.11 -22.89 -16.53
C TYR A 806 2.97 -24.09 -16.92
N ARG A 807 4.31 -24.01 -16.78
CA ARG A 807 5.26 -25.01 -17.26
C ARG A 807 5.19 -26.33 -16.49
N LEU A 808 4.97 -26.26 -15.18
CA LEU A 808 5.00 -27.43 -14.29
C LEU A 808 3.62 -27.85 -13.78
N LEU A 809 2.61 -27.01 -13.97
CA LEU A 809 1.26 -27.20 -13.43
C LEU A 809 1.30 -27.42 -11.91
N ILE A 810 1.94 -26.49 -11.21
CA ILE A 810 2.08 -26.44 -9.74
C ILE A 810 1.91 -24.98 -9.31
N PRO A 811 1.14 -24.69 -8.24
CA PRO A 811 0.94 -23.32 -7.77
C PRO A 811 2.24 -22.70 -7.22
N TYR A 812 2.47 -21.43 -7.53
CA TYR A 812 3.58 -20.66 -7.01
C TYR A 812 3.17 -19.90 -5.73
N LYS A 813 3.63 -20.38 -4.57
CA LYS A 813 3.24 -19.84 -3.26
C LYS A 813 4.20 -18.81 -2.67
N GLU A 814 5.40 -18.67 -3.24
CA GLU A 814 6.41 -17.79 -2.66
C GLU A 814 6.12 -16.30 -2.95
N ASN A 815 6.69 -15.45 -2.10
CA ASN A 815 6.69 -14.00 -2.26
C ASN A 815 8.13 -13.50 -2.32
N LEU A 816 8.37 -12.52 -3.19
CA LEU A 816 9.66 -11.86 -3.25
C LEU A 816 9.84 -11.00 -1.99
N ASN A 817 10.72 -11.43 -1.08
CA ASN A 817 10.97 -10.70 0.17
C ASN A 817 11.90 -9.50 -0.07
N MET A 818 11.32 -8.40 -0.53
CA MET A 818 12.04 -7.14 -0.78
C MET A 818 12.59 -6.50 0.49
N ASP A 819 11.95 -6.73 1.65
CA ASP A 819 12.28 -6.02 2.89
C ASP A 819 13.57 -6.55 3.54
N ALA A 820 13.78 -7.87 3.52
CA ALA A 820 15.02 -8.47 4.01
C ALA A 820 16.23 -8.00 3.18
N ILE A 821 16.01 -7.85 1.88
CA ILE A 821 17.03 -7.41 0.92
C ILE A 821 17.34 -5.93 1.14
N THR A 822 16.29 -5.09 1.23
CA THR A 822 16.43 -3.67 1.56
C THR A 822 17.14 -3.49 2.90
N SER A 823 16.76 -4.24 3.93
CA SER A 823 17.41 -4.18 5.25
C SER A 823 18.89 -4.54 5.15
N LYS A 824 19.23 -5.59 4.39
CA LYS A 824 20.63 -5.97 4.17
C LYS A 824 21.41 -4.94 3.35
N MET A 825 20.76 -4.29 2.37
CA MET A 825 21.34 -3.17 1.64
C MET A 825 21.66 -2.01 2.58
N ILE A 826 20.75 -1.67 3.50
CA ILE A 826 20.98 -0.64 4.52
C ILE A 826 22.21 -1.00 5.37
N GLU A 827 22.29 -2.23 5.89
CA GLU A 827 23.46 -2.69 6.68
C GLU A 827 24.78 -2.59 5.90
N VAL A 828 24.77 -2.91 4.61
CA VAL A 828 25.97 -2.82 3.75
C VAL A 828 26.37 -1.36 3.52
N VAL A 829 25.39 -0.46 3.31
CA VAL A 829 25.63 0.96 3.09
C VAL A 829 26.08 1.67 4.37
N GLU A 830 25.56 1.30 5.54
CA GLU A 830 26.04 1.85 6.83
C GLU A 830 27.51 1.50 7.11
N ALA A 831 28.02 0.43 6.49
CA ALA A 831 29.40 -0.01 6.60
C ALA A 831 30.32 0.49 5.46
N ASP A 832 29.77 1.05 4.38
CA ASP A 832 30.52 1.53 3.21
C ASP A 832 30.69 3.06 3.19
N GLN A 833 31.93 3.53 3.00
CA GLN A 833 32.26 4.96 2.87
C GLN A 833 32.54 5.40 1.43
N GLU A 834 32.73 4.47 0.49
CA GLU A 834 33.24 4.75 -0.86
C GLU A 834 32.14 4.78 -1.94
N GLY A 835 30.95 4.27 -1.65
CA GLY A 835 29.82 4.31 -2.58
C GLY A 835 29.88 3.37 -3.74
N GLN A 836 30.72 2.35 -3.61
CA GLN A 836 30.83 1.29 -4.58
C GLN A 836 30.53 -0.02 -3.89
N LEU A 837 29.51 -0.71 -4.38
CA LEU A 837 29.20 -2.04 -3.93
C LEU A 837 30.35 -2.95 -4.37
N SER A 838 31.18 -3.40 -3.43
CA SER A 838 32.24 -4.35 -3.74
C SER A 838 31.62 -5.63 -4.32
N GLU A 839 32.38 -6.35 -5.14
CA GLU A 839 31.92 -7.60 -5.75
C GLU A 839 31.42 -8.60 -4.70
N GLY A 840 32.08 -8.67 -3.54
CA GLY A 840 31.64 -9.49 -2.41
C GLY A 840 30.31 -9.04 -1.82
N GLN A 841 30.09 -7.74 -1.60
CA GLN A 841 28.83 -7.20 -1.09
C GLN A 841 27.68 -7.38 -2.10
N PHE A 842 27.94 -7.17 -3.38
CA PHE A 842 26.99 -7.46 -4.45
C PHE A 842 26.57 -8.92 -4.45
N ASN A 843 27.52 -9.84 -4.33
CA ASN A 843 27.23 -11.28 -4.30
C ASN A 843 26.43 -11.71 -3.06
N VAL A 844 26.64 -11.07 -1.90
CA VAL A 844 25.81 -11.29 -0.70
C VAL A 844 24.36 -10.85 -0.94
N LEU A 845 24.15 -9.66 -1.52
CA LEU A 845 22.82 -9.16 -1.85
C LEU A 845 22.14 -9.99 -2.94
N LYS A 846 22.88 -10.34 -4.00
CA LYS A 846 22.42 -11.24 -5.07
C LYS A 846 22.02 -12.60 -4.49
N GLY A 847 22.78 -13.13 -3.53
CA GLY A 847 22.49 -14.39 -2.86
C GLY A 847 21.13 -14.43 -2.14
N LEU A 848 20.67 -13.31 -1.59
CA LEU A 848 19.33 -13.24 -0.97
C LEU A 848 18.20 -13.38 -1.99
N TYR A 849 18.37 -12.82 -3.19
CA TYR A 849 17.46 -13.02 -4.31
C TYR A 849 17.54 -14.44 -4.88
N LEU A 850 18.76 -14.93 -5.12
CA LEU A 850 19.01 -16.27 -5.66
C LEU A 850 18.46 -17.37 -4.75
N LYS A 851 18.34 -17.15 -3.44
CA LYS A 851 17.69 -18.11 -2.54
C LYS A 851 16.25 -18.41 -2.96
N THR A 852 15.50 -17.40 -3.39
CA THR A 852 14.13 -17.60 -3.90
C THR A 852 14.15 -18.40 -5.20
N LEU A 853 15.15 -18.16 -6.07
CA LEU A 853 15.33 -18.91 -7.32
C LEU A 853 15.78 -20.36 -7.07
N ALA A 854 16.66 -20.60 -6.10
CA ALA A 854 17.12 -21.93 -5.72
C ALA A 854 15.95 -22.82 -5.27
N GLN A 855 15.03 -22.28 -4.47
CA GLN A 855 13.81 -23.02 -4.07
C GLN A 855 12.92 -23.40 -5.24
N ILE A 856 12.89 -22.59 -6.30
CA ILE A 856 12.14 -22.87 -7.53
C ILE A 856 12.83 -23.99 -8.30
N VAL A 857 14.15 -23.92 -8.41
CA VAL A 857 14.97 -24.97 -9.03
C VAL A 857 14.78 -26.29 -8.30
N ASP A 858 14.90 -26.31 -6.97
CA ASP A 858 14.72 -27.52 -6.15
C ASP A 858 13.34 -28.15 -6.38
N ARG A 859 12.27 -27.34 -6.38
CA ARG A 859 10.90 -27.83 -6.64
C ARG A 859 10.71 -28.33 -8.07
N ALA A 860 11.31 -27.65 -9.05
CA ALA A 860 11.24 -28.08 -10.44
C ALA A 860 11.97 -29.42 -10.64
N LEU A 861 13.15 -29.57 -10.04
CA LEU A 861 13.93 -30.81 -10.08
C LEU A 861 13.23 -31.95 -9.35
N GLU A 862 12.73 -31.72 -8.14
CA GLU A 862 11.92 -32.69 -7.39
C GLU A 862 10.72 -33.16 -8.22
N LYS A 863 10.11 -32.26 -8.99
CA LYS A 863 9.02 -32.64 -9.89
C LYS A 863 9.46 -33.58 -11.01
N PHE A 864 10.60 -33.32 -11.65
CA PHE A 864 11.12 -34.22 -12.68
C PHE A 864 11.59 -35.56 -12.11
N GLU A 865 12.12 -35.58 -10.88
CA GLU A 865 12.49 -36.82 -10.19
C GLU A 865 11.26 -37.67 -9.85
N THR A 866 10.16 -37.03 -9.43
CA THR A 866 8.92 -37.73 -9.03
C THR A 866 8.03 -38.15 -10.20
N ASN A 867 7.90 -37.31 -11.24
CA ASN A 867 7.00 -37.54 -12.38
C ASN A 867 7.72 -38.01 -13.67
N GLY A 868 9.04 -38.08 -13.66
CA GLY A 868 9.83 -38.32 -14.86
C GLY A 868 9.83 -37.13 -15.82
N VAL A 869 10.57 -37.30 -16.92
CA VAL A 869 10.71 -36.29 -17.99
C VAL A 869 9.61 -36.52 -19.05
N PRO A 870 8.97 -35.47 -19.59
CA PRO A 870 7.97 -35.63 -20.63
C PRO A 870 8.54 -36.37 -21.86
N ARG A 871 7.72 -37.20 -22.48
CA ARG A 871 8.04 -37.91 -23.72
C ARG A 871 7.46 -37.17 -24.92
N GLN A 872 8.04 -37.38 -26.09
CA GLN A 872 7.58 -36.78 -27.34
C GLN A 872 6.95 -37.81 -28.27
N ARG A 873 5.91 -37.40 -29.00
CA ARG A 873 5.26 -38.17 -30.07
C ARG A 873 4.83 -37.25 -31.23
N GLU A 874 4.50 -37.89 -32.35
CA GLU A 874 4.01 -37.22 -33.56
C GLU A 874 2.65 -37.80 -33.97
N LYS A 875 1.75 -36.97 -34.50
CA LYS A 875 0.44 -37.37 -35.04
C LYS A 875 0.15 -36.62 -36.33
N VAL A 876 -0.29 -37.33 -37.36
CA VAL A 876 -0.68 -36.73 -38.65
C VAL A 876 -2.20 -36.69 -38.78
N ILE A 877 -2.72 -35.54 -39.19
CA ILE A 877 -4.14 -35.26 -39.43
C ILE A 877 -4.30 -34.93 -40.92
N TYR A 878 -5.24 -35.58 -41.58
CA TYR A 878 -5.63 -35.26 -42.95
C TYR A 878 -6.90 -34.43 -42.93
N LEU A 879 -6.91 -33.31 -43.64
CA LEU A 879 -8.13 -32.51 -43.78
C LEU A 879 -9.16 -33.27 -44.61
N SER A 880 -10.41 -33.24 -44.17
CA SER A 880 -11.56 -33.78 -44.88
C SER A 880 -11.87 -32.98 -46.16
N ILE A 881 -12.65 -33.59 -47.05
CA ILE A 881 -13.07 -32.95 -48.31
C ILE A 881 -13.89 -31.68 -48.03
N GLU A 882 -14.71 -31.67 -46.97
CA GLU A 882 -15.56 -30.54 -46.60
C GLU A 882 -14.75 -29.36 -46.08
N GLU A 883 -13.73 -29.63 -45.27
CA GLU A 883 -12.75 -28.65 -44.78
C GLU A 883 -11.94 -28.03 -45.92
N LEU A 884 -11.41 -28.87 -46.82
CA LEU A 884 -10.70 -28.42 -48.02
C LEU A 884 -11.59 -27.56 -48.92
N ASN A 885 -12.84 -27.95 -49.12
CA ASN A 885 -13.81 -27.16 -49.89
C ASN A 885 -14.11 -25.80 -49.24
N SER A 886 -14.13 -25.72 -47.90
CA SER A 886 -14.34 -24.47 -47.18
C SER A 886 -13.11 -23.54 -47.32
N LEU A 887 -11.91 -24.08 -47.17
CA LEU A 887 -10.64 -23.37 -47.35
C LEU A 887 -10.45 -22.87 -48.79
N ASN A 888 -10.73 -23.70 -49.80
CA ASN A 888 -10.61 -23.33 -51.21
C ASN A 888 -11.56 -22.18 -51.62
N LYS A 889 -12.70 -22.02 -50.92
CA LYS A 889 -13.63 -20.88 -51.05
C LYS A 889 -13.16 -19.61 -50.33
N GLY A 890 -12.01 -19.65 -49.66
CA GLY A 890 -11.45 -18.54 -48.89
C GLY A 890 -12.07 -18.36 -47.49
N ASN A 891 -12.79 -19.36 -46.98
CA ASN A 891 -13.25 -19.34 -45.59
C ASN A 891 -12.18 -19.90 -44.66
N ASP A 892 -12.08 -19.35 -43.46
CA ASP A 892 -11.29 -19.96 -42.39
C ASP A 892 -12.02 -21.20 -41.82
N ILE A 893 -11.24 -22.17 -41.35
CA ILE A 893 -11.76 -23.32 -40.59
C ILE A 893 -11.04 -23.44 -39.25
N PHE A 894 -11.69 -24.08 -38.27
CA PHE A 894 -11.13 -24.33 -36.95
C PHE A 894 -11.01 -25.84 -36.70
N LEU A 895 -9.77 -26.34 -36.63
CA LEU A 895 -9.50 -27.71 -36.18
C LEU A 895 -9.65 -27.80 -34.66
N ASP A 896 -10.45 -28.77 -34.24
CA ASP A 896 -10.91 -28.91 -32.86
C ASP A 896 -10.17 -30.02 -32.10
N LEU A 897 -8.96 -29.72 -31.60
CA LEU A 897 -8.15 -30.75 -30.96
C LEU A 897 -8.67 -31.20 -29.59
N VAL A 898 -9.74 -30.58 -29.08
CA VAL A 898 -10.35 -30.92 -27.81
C VAL A 898 -11.30 -32.11 -27.94
N ASN A 899 -12.09 -32.18 -29.02
CA ASN A 899 -13.11 -33.23 -29.22
C ASN A 899 -12.67 -34.36 -30.16
N GLU A 900 -11.67 -34.13 -31.02
CA GLU A 900 -11.33 -35.03 -32.15
C GLU A 900 -10.58 -36.32 -31.76
N ALA A 901 -10.55 -36.70 -30.47
CA ALA A 901 -9.83 -37.87 -29.94
C ALA A 901 -8.38 -38.02 -30.49
N ILE A 902 -7.70 -36.89 -30.66
CA ILE A 902 -6.36 -36.83 -31.29
C ILE A 902 -5.28 -37.36 -30.35
N PHE A 903 -5.43 -37.05 -29.06
CA PHE A 903 -4.54 -37.47 -27.98
C PHE A 903 -5.22 -38.59 -27.18
N SER A 904 -4.42 -39.55 -26.69
CA SER A 904 -4.94 -40.61 -25.81
C SER A 904 -5.52 -39.99 -24.53
N GLU A 905 -6.56 -40.60 -23.97
CA GLU A 905 -7.12 -40.12 -22.69
C GLU A 905 -6.16 -40.28 -21.52
N ASP A 906 -5.26 -41.26 -21.62
CA ASP A 906 -4.19 -41.54 -20.65
C ASP A 906 -3.05 -40.51 -20.69
N TYR A 907 -2.99 -39.65 -21.73
CA TYR A 907 -1.93 -38.64 -21.80
C TYR A 907 -2.24 -37.45 -20.92
N GLU A 908 -1.32 -37.13 -20.02
CA GLU A 908 -1.36 -35.94 -19.19
C GLU A 908 -0.41 -34.84 -19.70
N ASP A 909 -0.71 -33.58 -19.36
CA ASP A 909 0.06 -32.37 -19.67
C ASP A 909 0.56 -32.33 -21.13
N VAL A 910 -0.35 -32.62 -22.06
CA VAL A 910 -0.05 -32.61 -23.49
C VAL A 910 0.27 -31.20 -23.96
N ARG A 911 1.43 -31.00 -24.61
CA ARG A 911 1.85 -29.70 -25.13
C ARG A 911 2.33 -29.80 -26.57
N ILE A 912 1.87 -28.88 -27.42
CA ILE A 912 2.30 -28.79 -28.81
C ILE A 912 3.71 -28.21 -28.83
N ASN A 913 4.66 -29.02 -29.30
CA ASN A 913 6.03 -28.59 -29.53
C ASN A 913 6.16 -27.90 -30.90
N ASN A 914 5.61 -28.52 -31.96
CA ASN A 914 5.66 -27.97 -33.31
C ASN A 914 4.48 -28.47 -34.17
N ILE A 915 4.14 -27.71 -35.22
CA ILE A 915 3.19 -28.13 -36.25
C ILE A 915 3.86 -27.97 -37.62
N ILE A 916 3.83 -29.03 -38.41
CA ILE A 916 4.46 -29.10 -39.73
C ILE A 916 3.37 -29.43 -40.75
N VAL A 917 3.32 -28.72 -41.87
CA VAL A 917 2.50 -29.15 -43.01
C VAL A 917 3.31 -30.21 -43.74
N GLU A 918 2.94 -31.47 -43.55
CA GLU A 918 3.68 -32.62 -44.10
C GLU A 918 3.40 -32.82 -45.59
N LYS A 919 2.17 -32.50 -46.03
CA LYS A 919 1.78 -32.60 -47.42
C LYS A 919 0.77 -31.51 -47.79
N MET A 920 0.97 -30.90 -48.95
CA MET A 920 0.03 -30.01 -49.60
C MET A 920 0.13 -30.26 -51.10
N SER A 921 -0.99 -30.49 -51.81
CA SER A 921 -0.97 -30.73 -53.25
C SER A 921 -2.18 -30.15 -53.97
N ILE A 922 -2.08 -30.04 -55.29
CA ILE A 922 -3.18 -29.70 -56.20
C ILE A 922 -3.36 -30.81 -57.22
N SER A 923 -4.56 -30.94 -57.78
CA SER A 923 -4.92 -32.03 -58.71
C SER A 923 -4.50 -31.79 -60.15
N GLU A 924 -4.30 -30.53 -60.55
CA GLU A 924 -4.10 -30.14 -61.96
C GLU A 924 -2.80 -29.38 -62.13
N ALA A 925 -1.93 -29.85 -63.04
CA ALA A 925 -0.75 -29.11 -63.46
C ALA A 925 -1.18 -27.92 -64.32
N ILE A 926 -0.75 -26.71 -63.95
CA ILE A 926 -1.24 -25.49 -64.60
C ILE A 926 -0.13 -24.91 -65.48
N PRO A 927 -0.28 -24.88 -66.83
CA PRO A 927 0.80 -24.42 -67.70
C PRO A 927 0.97 -22.89 -67.65
N SER A 928 2.22 -22.44 -67.80
CA SER A 928 2.57 -21.04 -68.12
C SER A 928 2.39 -19.99 -67.01
N LEU A 929 2.89 -20.28 -65.80
CA LEU A 929 2.83 -19.38 -64.64
C LEU A 929 4.17 -18.71 -64.36
N ARG A 930 4.14 -17.43 -63.96
CA ARG A 930 5.30 -16.70 -63.41
C ARG A 930 5.40 -16.79 -61.89
N LEU A 931 4.25 -16.96 -61.25
CA LEU A 931 4.08 -17.12 -59.82
C LEU A 931 2.83 -17.98 -59.61
N ALA A 932 2.88 -19.00 -58.77
CA ALA A 932 1.72 -19.72 -58.32
C ALA A 932 2.00 -20.35 -56.97
N GLU A 933 1.38 -19.81 -55.93
CA GLU A 933 1.66 -20.17 -54.55
C GLU A 933 0.37 -20.40 -53.79
N ALA A 934 0.37 -21.46 -52.99
CA ALA A 934 -0.67 -21.75 -52.02
C ALA A 934 -0.04 -21.68 -50.61
N SER A 935 -0.49 -20.73 -49.80
CA SER A 935 0.00 -20.51 -48.45
C SER A 935 -1.05 -20.93 -47.44
N LEU A 936 -0.73 -21.91 -46.60
CA LEU A 936 -1.56 -22.34 -45.47
C LEU A 936 -1.01 -21.73 -44.19
N ASP A 937 -1.77 -20.84 -43.57
CA ASP A 937 -1.50 -20.30 -42.24
C ASP A 937 -2.25 -21.14 -41.19
N ILE A 938 -1.53 -21.61 -40.16
CA ILE A 938 -2.07 -22.32 -38.99
C ILE A 938 -1.83 -21.45 -37.76
N THR A 939 -2.88 -20.95 -37.14
CA THR A 939 -2.80 -20.03 -36.01
C THR A 939 -3.40 -20.65 -34.75
N TYR A 940 -2.64 -20.62 -33.65
CA TYR A 940 -3.14 -21.02 -32.33
C TYR A 940 -4.24 -20.06 -31.84
N SER A 941 -5.33 -20.61 -31.29
CA SER A 941 -6.50 -19.86 -30.84
C SER A 941 -6.27 -18.94 -29.63
N GLY A 942 -5.18 -19.15 -28.89
CA GLY A 942 -4.88 -18.38 -27.67
C GLY A 942 -5.32 -19.03 -26.36
N LYS A 943 -6.06 -20.15 -26.41
CA LYS A 943 -6.49 -20.92 -25.23
C LYS A 943 -5.88 -22.31 -25.18
N SER A 944 -5.28 -22.66 -24.05
CA SER A 944 -4.68 -23.97 -23.78
C SER A 944 -5.40 -24.62 -22.62
N TYR A 945 -5.98 -25.79 -22.86
CA TYR A 945 -6.44 -26.67 -21.81
C TYR A 945 -5.40 -27.76 -21.57
N LEU A 946 -5.09 -28.03 -20.31
CA LEU A 946 -4.14 -29.05 -19.91
C LEU A 946 -4.79 -29.98 -18.90
N ARG A 947 -4.76 -31.29 -19.17
CA ARG A 947 -5.28 -32.32 -18.27
C ARG A 947 -4.17 -32.86 -17.39
N LYS A 948 -4.40 -32.99 -16.10
CA LYS A 948 -3.46 -33.58 -15.13
C LYS A 948 -4.19 -34.09 -13.90
N ASN A 949 -3.94 -35.32 -13.48
CA ASN A 949 -4.60 -35.99 -12.35
C ASN A 949 -6.15 -35.92 -12.39
N GLY A 950 -6.75 -36.03 -13.58
CA GLY A 950 -8.20 -35.90 -13.76
C GLY A 950 -8.76 -34.47 -13.64
N GLU A 951 -7.92 -33.47 -13.35
CA GLU A 951 -8.28 -32.05 -13.39
C GLU A 951 -7.88 -31.43 -14.73
N ILE A 952 -8.55 -30.33 -15.08
CA ILE A 952 -8.24 -29.55 -16.28
C ILE A 952 -7.86 -28.14 -15.87
N TYR A 953 -6.81 -27.60 -16.47
CA TYR A 953 -6.30 -26.27 -16.21
C TYR A 953 -6.47 -25.42 -17.47
N LEU A 954 -6.94 -24.17 -17.31
CA LEU A 954 -7.11 -23.22 -18.41
C LEU A 954 -6.03 -22.15 -18.36
N PHE A 955 -5.39 -21.96 -19.51
CA PHE A 955 -4.40 -20.93 -19.73
C PHE A 955 -4.69 -20.14 -21.00
N GLU A 956 -4.55 -18.83 -20.92
CA GLU A 956 -4.85 -17.90 -22.01
C GLU A 956 -3.65 -17.00 -22.32
N THR A 957 -3.39 -16.77 -23.60
CA THR A 957 -2.49 -15.71 -24.05
C THR A 957 -3.32 -14.47 -24.35
N GLN A 958 -3.03 -13.33 -23.70
CA GLN A 958 -3.84 -12.10 -23.74
C GLN A 958 -3.69 -11.28 -25.05
N GLU A 959 -3.42 -11.94 -26.17
CA GLU A 959 -3.20 -11.29 -27.46
C GLU A 959 -4.48 -11.36 -28.31
N ASN A 960 -5.33 -10.33 -28.23
CA ASN A 960 -6.59 -10.21 -29.01
C ASN A 960 -6.38 -10.03 -30.53
N SER A 961 -5.16 -10.25 -31.05
CA SER A 961 -4.80 -9.98 -32.44
C SER A 961 -4.29 -11.25 -33.10
N GLU A 962 -5.02 -11.76 -34.09
CA GLU A 962 -4.64 -12.95 -34.88
C GLU A 962 -3.24 -12.83 -35.51
N SER A 963 -2.75 -11.61 -35.73
CA SER A 963 -1.39 -11.35 -36.24
C SER A 963 -0.26 -11.64 -35.25
N LYS A 964 -0.56 -11.81 -33.96
CA LYS A 964 0.44 -11.94 -32.88
C LYS A 964 0.53 -13.34 -32.27
N ASN A 965 -0.47 -14.19 -32.49
CA ASN A 965 -0.50 -15.57 -31.99
C ASN A 965 0.63 -16.42 -32.59
N HIS A 966 0.94 -17.56 -31.95
CA HIS A 966 1.89 -18.52 -32.50
C HIS A 966 1.38 -19.04 -33.84
N LYS A 967 2.23 -18.95 -34.88
CA LYS A 967 1.88 -19.32 -36.24
C LYS A 967 2.81 -20.43 -36.72
N TRP A 968 2.19 -21.41 -37.35
CA TRP A 968 2.83 -22.39 -38.20
C TRP A 968 2.21 -22.30 -39.58
N GLY A 969 2.76 -23.03 -40.53
CA GLY A 969 2.18 -23.08 -41.86
C GLY A 969 3.20 -23.51 -42.87
N ALA A 970 2.79 -23.49 -44.14
CA ALA A 970 3.68 -23.75 -45.24
C ALA A 970 3.20 -23.03 -46.50
N ASN A 971 4.18 -22.75 -47.37
CA ASN A 971 3.95 -22.25 -48.71
C ASN A 971 4.32 -23.35 -49.70
N LEU A 972 3.36 -23.71 -50.54
CA LEU A 972 3.57 -24.59 -51.68
C LEU A 972 3.79 -23.73 -52.92
N ASP A 973 5.01 -23.76 -53.46
CA ASP A 973 5.29 -23.25 -54.81
C ASP A 973 4.83 -24.29 -55.83
N LEU A 974 3.81 -23.93 -56.61
CA LEU A 974 3.20 -24.80 -57.61
C LEU A 974 4.04 -24.90 -58.90
N ILE A 975 5.03 -24.03 -59.09
CA ILE A 975 5.94 -24.07 -60.24
C ILE A 975 7.08 -25.04 -59.95
N GLY A 976 7.71 -24.91 -58.78
CA GLY A 976 8.78 -25.79 -58.31
C GLY A 976 8.33 -27.10 -57.68
N ASP A 977 7.04 -27.25 -57.36
CA ASP A 977 6.48 -28.31 -56.51
C ASP A 977 7.22 -28.41 -55.16
N GLU A 978 7.59 -27.24 -54.61
CA GLU A 978 8.38 -27.14 -53.37
C GLU A 978 7.49 -26.67 -52.21
N LEU A 979 7.43 -27.49 -51.16
CA LEU A 979 6.75 -27.16 -49.91
C LEU A 979 7.74 -26.61 -48.89
N SER A 980 7.63 -25.32 -48.57
CA SER A 980 8.48 -24.63 -47.60
C SER A 980 7.69 -24.31 -46.33
N GLN A 981 8.27 -24.60 -45.15
CA GLN A 981 7.60 -24.31 -43.86
C GLN A 981 7.73 -22.82 -43.49
N ILE A 982 6.70 -22.27 -42.87
CA ILE A 982 6.72 -20.93 -42.29
C ILE A 982 7.39 -21.03 -40.91
N ASN A 983 8.63 -20.51 -40.81
CA ASN A 983 9.41 -20.50 -39.58
C ASN A 983 9.43 -19.12 -38.93
N GLN A 984 9.82 -19.06 -37.66
CA GLN A 984 10.10 -17.82 -36.96
C GLN A 984 11.34 -17.13 -37.54
N SER A 985 11.41 -15.80 -37.45
CA SER A 985 12.53 -15.02 -37.99
C SER A 985 13.80 -15.25 -37.16
N PRO A 986 14.90 -15.76 -37.75
CA PRO A 986 16.16 -15.97 -37.01
C PRO A 986 16.74 -14.67 -36.44
N ILE A 987 16.50 -13.54 -37.12
CA ILE A 987 16.94 -12.21 -36.64
C ILE A 987 16.16 -11.80 -35.39
N ALA A 988 14.84 -12.06 -35.36
CA ALA A 988 14.02 -11.75 -34.19
C ALA A 988 14.42 -12.64 -33.00
N GLU A 989 14.67 -13.93 -33.23
CA GLU A 989 15.16 -14.85 -32.20
C GLU A 989 16.53 -14.44 -31.66
N SER A 990 17.47 -14.08 -32.54
CA SER A 990 18.80 -13.59 -32.17
C SER A 990 18.70 -12.31 -31.31
N LEU A 991 17.84 -11.36 -31.68
CA LEU A 991 17.61 -10.16 -30.88
C LEU A 991 17.01 -10.49 -29.50
N MET A 992 16.03 -11.40 -29.44
CA MET A 992 15.42 -11.81 -28.17
C MET A 992 16.45 -12.44 -27.24
N ARG A 993 17.27 -13.35 -27.77
CA ARG A 993 18.40 -14.00 -27.07
C ARG A 993 19.37 -12.97 -26.48
N MET A 994 19.76 -11.98 -27.27
CA MET A 994 20.57 -10.85 -26.81
C MET A 994 19.89 -10.05 -25.68
N LEU A 995 18.60 -9.74 -25.81
CA LEU A 995 17.88 -8.92 -24.83
C LEU A 995 17.60 -9.63 -23.51
N ILE A 996 17.42 -10.96 -23.52
CA ILE A 996 17.30 -11.75 -22.29
C ILE A 996 18.66 -12.10 -21.69
N GLY A 997 19.77 -11.74 -22.35
CA GLY A 997 21.14 -11.93 -21.88
C GLY A 997 21.72 -13.32 -22.14
N GLU A 998 21.14 -14.09 -23.06
CA GLU A 998 21.62 -15.43 -23.44
C GLU A 998 22.08 -15.47 -24.89
N ASN A 999 23.39 -15.35 -25.09
CA ASN A 999 23.98 -15.30 -26.43
C ASN A 999 24.54 -16.65 -26.90
N ASN A 1000 24.64 -17.65 -26.02
CA ASN A 1000 25.45 -18.85 -26.27
C ASN A 1000 24.69 -20.19 -26.22
N ASP A 1001 23.46 -20.23 -25.68
CA ASP A 1001 22.66 -21.46 -25.65
C ASP A 1001 21.59 -21.48 -26.74
N GLU A 1002 21.91 -22.08 -27.90
CA GLU A 1002 20.96 -22.28 -29.00
C GLU A 1002 19.75 -23.15 -28.61
N ASN A 1003 19.88 -23.98 -27.57
CA ASN A 1003 18.83 -24.89 -27.12
C ASN A 1003 17.87 -24.26 -26.09
N LEU A 1004 18.12 -23.02 -25.66
CA LEU A 1004 17.21 -22.32 -24.76
C LEU A 1004 15.83 -22.19 -25.42
N MET A 1005 14.82 -22.75 -24.76
CA MET A 1005 13.43 -22.61 -25.17
C MET A 1005 13.00 -21.17 -24.94
N LEU A 1006 12.65 -20.43 -26.00
CA LEU A 1006 12.30 -19.00 -25.88
C LEU A 1006 10.82 -18.77 -25.57
N PHE A 1007 9.93 -19.60 -26.10
CA PHE A 1007 8.48 -19.39 -26.05
C PHE A 1007 7.77 -20.50 -25.27
N SER A 1008 6.71 -20.14 -24.57
CA SER A 1008 5.80 -21.09 -23.95
C SER A 1008 5.12 -21.97 -25.00
N ARG A 1009 5.16 -23.30 -24.83
CA ARG A 1009 4.47 -24.26 -25.70
C ARG A 1009 2.96 -24.22 -25.45
N PRO A 1010 2.11 -24.12 -26.48
CA PRO A 1010 0.66 -24.26 -26.33
C PRO A 1010 0.27 -25.64 -25.79
N GLY A 1011 -0.81 -25.73 -25.04
CA GLY A 1011 -1.42 -26.99 -24.64
C GLY A 1011 -2.01 -27.73 -25.84
N GLY A 1012 -2.03 -29.06 -25.76
CA GLY A 1012 -2.54 -29.95 -26.80
C GLY A 1012 -4.04 -29.82 -27.01
N LEU A 1013 -4.80 -29.68 -25.91
CA LEU A 1013 -6.24 -29.47 -25.98
C LEU A 1013 -6.51 -28.00 -26.30
N THR A 1014 -6.59 -27.69 -27.59
CA THR A 1014 -6.81 -26.33 -28.14
C THR A 1014 -7.57 -26.40 -29.47
N GLN A 1015 -7.92 -25.24 -30.01
CA GLN A 1015 -8.31 -25.07 -31.41
C GLN A 1015 -7.19 -24.43 -32.23
N LEU A 1016 -7.11 -24.81 -33.50
CA LEU A 1016 -6.22 -24.23 -34.50
C LEU A 1016 -7.05 -23.63 -35.63
N LYS A 1017 -6.83 -22.35 -35.91
CA LYS A 1017 -7.43 -21.66 -37.06
C LYS A 1017 -6.57 -21.91 -38.29
N LEU A 1018 -7.17 -22.39 -39.37
CA LEU A 1018 -6.52 -22.61 -40.66
C LEU A 1018 -7.06 -21.62 -41.68
N SER A 1019 -6.16 -20.96 -42.39
CA SER A 1019 -6.47 -19.99 -43.44
C SER A 1019 -5.64 -20.30 -44.69
N LEU A 1020 -6.31 -20.41 -45.84
CA LEU A 1020 -5.65 -20.68 -47.12
C LEU A 1020 -5.63 -19.41 -47.99
N LYS A 1021 -4.43 -19.00 -48.40
CA LYS A 1021 -4.22 -17.91 -49.35
C LYS A 1021 -3.68 -18.47 -50.66
N LYS A 1022 -4.29 -18.05 -51.77
CA LYS A 1022 -3.91 -18.45 -53.13
C LYS A 1022 -3.44 -17.23 -53.91
N GLN A 1023 -2.24 -17.30 -54.48
CA GLN A 1023 -1.70 -16.22 -55.32
C GLN A 1023 -1.15 -16.78 -56.61
N SER A 1024 -1.46 -16.14 -57.74
CA SER A 1024 -1.00 -16.58 -59.06
C SER A 1024 -0.86 -15.43 -60.06
N ILE A 1025 0.12 -15.54 -60.96
CA ILE A 1025 0.39 -14.58 -62.04
C ILE A 1025 0.64 -15.35 -63.35
N PRO A 1026 -0.27 -15.24 -64.36
CA PRO A 1026 -1.56 -14.54 -64.32
C PRO A 1026 -2.53 -15.14 -63.31
N LYS A 1027 -3.54 -14.36 -62.88
CA LYS A 1027 -4.51 -14.81 -61.88
C LYS A 1027 -5.33 -15.97 -62.42
N ILE A 1028 -5.15 -17.13 -61.80
CA ILE A 1028 -5.85 -18.39 -62.07
C ILE A 1028 -6.46 -18.91 -60.77
N ASP A 1029 -7.59 -19.59 -60.89
CA ASP A 1029 -8.18 -20.31 -59.76
C ASP A 1029 -7.68 -21.76 -59.78
N PHE A 1030 -7.28 -22.24 -58.62
CA PHE A 1030 -6.83 -23.61 -58.41
C PHE A 1030 -7.26 -24.06 -57.02
N ASN A 1031 -7.41 -25.36 -56.85
CA ASN A 1031 -7.85 -25.95 -55.60
C ASN A 1031 -6.78 -26.87 -55.03
N VAL A 1032 -6.55 -26.72 -53.72
CA VAL A 1032 -5.75 -27.66 -52.95
C VAL A 1032 -6.61 -28.88 -52.65
N ASP A 1033 -6.14 -30.06 -53.02
CA ASP A 1033 -6.92 -31.31 -52.94
C ASP A 1033 -6.48 -32.22 -51.79
N LYS A 1034 -5.32 -31.95 -51.21
CA LYS A 1034 -4.81 -32.68 -50.06
C LYS A 1034 -4.00 -31.76 -49.17
N ILE A 1035 -4.30 -31.79 -47.88
CA ILE A 1035 -3.49 -31.18 -46.81
C ILE A 1035 -3.32 -32.22 -45.71
N ALA A 1036 -2.08 -32.45 -45.29
CA ALA A 1036 -1.72 -33.27 -44.13
C ALA A 1036 -0.90 -32.43 -43.15
N ILE A 1037 -1.33 -32.41 -41.89
CA ILE A 1037 -0.73 -31.62 -40.81
C ILE A 1037 -0.16 -32.59 -39.78
N LYS A 1038 1.13 -32.46 -39.50
CA LYS A 1038 1.83 -33.24 -38.49
C LYS A 1038 2.01 -32.41 -37.22
N ILE A 1039 1.43 -32.86 -36.13
CA ILE A 1039 1.56 -32.28 -34.80
C ILE A 1039 2.61 -33.06 -34.02
N ILE A 1040 3.67 -32.36 -33.59
CA ILE A 1040 4.68 -32.86 -32.67
C ILE A 1040 4.32 -32.37 -31.28
N PHE A 1041 4.18 -33.27 -30.32
CA PHE A 1041 3.72 -32.94 -28.98
C PHE A 1041 4.48 -33.70 -27.89
N ASP A 1042 4.59 -33.08 -26.73
CA ASP A 1042 5.11 -33.67 -25.51
C ASP A 1042 3.95 -34.09 -24.59
N TYR A 1043 4.14 -35.15 -23.79
CA TYR A 1043 3.13 -35.68 -22.86
C TYR A 1043 3.79 -36.41 -21.67
N HIS A 1044 3.01 -36.59 -20.60
CA HIS A 1044 3.29 -37.50 -19.49
C HIS A 1044 2.35 -38.71 -19.53
N ASP A 1045 2.83 -39.84 -19.01
CA ASP A 1045 2.06 -41.08 -18.81
C ASP A 1045 1.30 -41.06 -17.48
#